data_AF-A0A109FQM8-F1
#
_entry.id   AF-A0A109FQM8-F1
#
_cell.length_a   1.000
_cell.length_b   1.000
_cell.length_c   1.000
_cell.angle_alpha   90.00
_cell.angle_beta   90.00
_cell.angle_gamma   90.00
#
_symmetry.space_group_name_H-M   'P 1'
#
loop_
_entity.id
_entity.type
_entity.pdbx_description
1 polymer ?
#
loop_
_entity_poly.entity_id
_entity_poly.type
_entity_poly.pdbx_seq_one_letter_code
_entity_poly.pdbx_strand_id
1 'polypeptide(L)'
;MPPLGNLGGALSWAVPPSIEQQRAIETLVTDNTPNLPGFTRLGRAGALDYLMNLQPLSTEALTDLDKAVETLLKTPQARILGNAIRTRLHGIETDTSVADYVLAAIHIGLDPESINTPHRNRVANFDLASERHWGKSAAEVINELAHHLEQQGRTAKGRGQLAARLLLATRAPEFLVKDIPPQVVRGSQAWANFCINVATQEAQAPGSVRHKTYAQVMIDADASQIPPADTTLLNALIDWAVCNGHLPKRYDDHYDSEEIAGAQTAFNAQQDALHIASSRLGDALPSRKAMALAALKAHFPDVADDVFEKRVLSIKHREFNPGARSMLDIIMEGHTLPLGEEWQTFDKAVPLKRFNTFSRSADANILQAFNFALDAQKQLHQTLVKYLIANLPLEDRENLEQGKLEFYKEGTYKIGTGFLDAPELIEQKNRLLLKVTRNKETHLYALDPEKGLLTKRPNLNDLKSSRNGSTLFQAERVQPQGKNAQTLQDVRISPGVPKSFSSERSQHIAEVYVAALGLEQQARGLTSYDVERGQQAAVADFLLDLVPLRSAIVNFRAGHYGAGAFDLTLDIFALVTAGLGAGGKVLKALKSTGSAVSKVLKVGKIFGTATLGELNPLSGTGDLWVGAGKLLTCGLSTAAQGIKKLRGTATRVDLLEAGKHFESAANGTFKLGEHTVEGSAVLLNGKWYAFDADRMQPYGSPLEDFSALQTLAPSPNTHTPGTHRVHPYHHSGLRQRPKITRKALPEGSYSEATKGKLEVGHFIRGDGKDETFKKFVDDMFEFYDEIALNPVPRPTLPSLAGEVEIPELITRSLQAADGIVFGEKHDQMASFKLLAQQIDTLVSQKVKKVYFEGLIDLPPYGLVDDGIGMLGKQMPRTSPTFEELKKLFESKGIEVLPLDHYYLTRHKDVKALYGATTTGSGSVQRLQEFNYHASEVIQANSGTEKWIALVGASHMNTAEGVPGLAELTGAIGIGVFDNPGIAKSIGLKDTRQLPDPMKPLKPGDVPGDLQIYMKP
;
A
#
# COMPACT_ATOMS: atom_id res chain seq x y z
N MET A 1 0.19 25.19 5.05
CA MET A 1 1.44 24.88 4.32
C MET A 1 2.59 25.73 4.86
N PRO A 2 3.86 25.31 4.72
CA PRO A 2 5.01 26.15 5.07
C PRO A 2 4.97 27.48 4.29
N PRO A 3 5.33 28.63 4.88
CA PRO A 3 5.26 29.93 4.20
C PRO A 3 6.02 30.00 2.86
N LEU A 4 7.16 29.30 2.77
CA LEU A 4 7.99 29.24 1.56
C LEU A 4 7.78 27.96 0.72
N GLY A 5 6.72 27.19 0.99
CA GLY A 5 6.43 25.94 0.28
C GLY A 5 7.60 24.96 0.32
N ASN A 6 7.95 24.37 -0.82
CA ASN A 6 9.09 23.46 -1.02
C ASN A 6 10.43 24.15 -1.33
N LEU A 7 10.51 25.48 -1.14
CA LEU A 7 11.70 26.30 -1.42
C LEU A 7 12.10 26.39 -2.90
N GLY A 8 11.24 26.00 -3.84
CA GLY A 8 11.51 26.16 -5.28
C GLY A 8 11.17 27.53 -5.85
N GLY A 9 10.38 28.32 -5.11
CA GLY A 9 9.89 29.62 -5.58
C GLY A 9 9.13 29.49 -6.89
N ALA A 10 9.49 30.31 -7.88
CA ALA A 10 8.83 30.32 -9.18
C ALA A 10 8.91 28.98 -9.92
N LEU A 11 9.98 28.20 -9.71
CA LEU A 11 10.15 26.83 -10.22
C LEU A 11 9.25 25.79 -9.52
N SER A 12 8.32 26.21 -8.68
CA SER A 12 7.36 25.34 -8.02
C SER A 12 5.94 25.87 -8.09
N TRP A 13 5.72 26.94 -8.85
CA TRP A 13 4.39 27.34 -9.27
C TRP A 13 3.75 26.22 -10.11
N ALA A 14 2.41 26.14 -10.09
CA ALA A 14 1.68 25.19 -10.93
C ALA A 14 1.96 25.42 -12.42
N VAL A 15 2.24 26.68 -12.79
CA VAL A 15 2.80 27.06 -14.09
C VAL A 15 4.19 27.65 -13.84
N PRO A 16 5.27 26.88 -14.00
CA PRO A 16 6.60 27.40 -13.81
C PRO A 16 7.03 28.32 -14.97
N PRO A 17 8.10 29.10 -14.80
CA PRO A 17 8.70 29.85 -15.89
C PRO A 17 9.06 28.93 -17.08
N SER A 18 8.80 29.40 -18.30
CA SER A 18 9.17 28.65 -19.52
C SER A 18 10.68 28.44 -19.64
N ILE A 19 11.14 27.54 -20.51
CA ILE A 19 12.58 27.32 -20.75
C ILE A 19 13.27 28.64 -21.12
N GLU A 20 12.65 29.46 -21.96
CA GLU A 20 13.17 30.78 -22.37
C GLU A 20 13.28 31.72 -21.18
N GLN A 21 12.27 31.73 -20.30
CA GLN A 21 12.28 32.54 -19.09
C GLN A 21 13.32 32.05 -18.08
N GLN A 22 13.48 30.73 -17.90
CA GLN A 22 14.54 30.15 -17.06
C GLN A 22 15.93 30.51 -17.59
N ARG A 23 16.16 30.44 -18.91
CA ARG A 23 17.39 30.93 -19.54
C ARG A 23 17.59 32.42 -19.32
N ALA A 24 16.53 33.23 -19.41
CA ALA A 24 16.64 34.66 -19.13
C ALA A 24 17.04 34.93 -17.67
N ILE A 25 16.56 34.13 -16.70
CA ILE A 25 17.01 34.19 -15.31
C ILE A 25 18.49 33.79 -15.22
N GLU A 26 18.88 32.67 -15.82
CA GLU A 26 20.25 32.17 -15.84
C GLU A 26 21.23 33.21 -16.40
N THR A 27 20.92 33.79 -17.57
CA THR A 27 21.72 34.84 -18.21
C THR A 27 21.77 36.09 -17.35
N LEU A 28 20.66 36.53 -16.76
CA LEU A 28 20.62 37.71 -15.91
C LEU A 28 21.58 37.59 -14.71
N VAL A 29 21.58 36.43 -14.06
CA VAL A 29 22.45 36.14 -12.91
C VAL A 29 23.91 35.94 -13.34
N THR A 30 24.14 35.16 -14.40
CA THR A 30 25.49 34.78 -14.85
C THR A 30 26.26 35.95 -15.46
N ASP A 31 25.59 36.75 -16.29
CA ASP A 31 26.21 37.89 -16.97
C ASP A 31 26.13 39.18 -16.16
N ASN A 32 25.40 39.17 -15.03
CA ASN A 32 25.12 40.35 -14.21
C ASN A 32 24.67 41.56 -15.05
N THR A 33 23.84 41.32 -16.07
CA THR A 33 23.29 42.37 -16.94
C THR A 33 22.63 43.54 -16.21
N PRO A 34 22.07 43.41 -14.97
CA PRO A 34 21.54 44.56 -14.22
C PRO A 34 22.61 45.41 -13.51
N ASN A 35 23.90 45.06 -13.57
CA ASN A 35 24.99 45.70 -12.81
C ASN A 35 24.72 45.75 -11.30
N LEU A 36 24.39 44.61 -10.69
CA LEU A 36 24.00 44.54 -9.28
C LEU A 36 25.14 44.99 -8.34
N PRO A 37 24.90 45.90 -7.37
CA PRO A 37 25.91 46.35 -6.42
C PRO A 37 26.47 45.20 -5.57
N GLY A 38 27.79 45.16 -5.39
CA GLY A 38 28.48 44.12 -4.61
C GLY A 38 28.57 42.75 -5.31
N PHE A 39 28.10 42.64 -6.56
CA PHE A 39 28.29 41.44 -7.37
C PHE A 39 29.72 41.40 -7.93
N THR A 40 30.64 40.80 -7.18
CA THR A 40 31.98 40.47 -7.69
C THR A 40 31.84 39.25 -8.60
N ARG A 41 32.30 39.35 -9.86
CA ARG A 41 32.31 38.23 -10.82
C ARG A 41 33.26 37.12 -10.31
N LEU A 42 32.78 36.29 -9.39
CA LEU A 42 33.51 35.18 -8.78
C LEU A 42 33.26 33.89 -9.57
N GLY A 43 33.76 33.80 -10.81
CA GLY A 43 33.59 32.59 -11.63
C GLY A 43 32.12 32.21 -11.86
N ARG A 44 31.77 30.91 -11.73
CA ARG A 44 30.40 30.37 -11.85
C ARG A 44 29.51 30.61 -10.60
N ALA A 45 29.75 31.68 -9.83
CA ALA A 45 28.94 31.99 -8.65
C ALA A 45 27.51 32.39 -9.02
N GLY A 46 26.52 31.61 -8.56
CA GLY A 46 25.09 31.85 -8.78
C GLY A 46 24.45 32.78 -7.74
N ALA A 47 23.11 32.89 -7.78
CA ALA A 47 22.36 33.76 -6.88
C ALA A 47 22.58 33.47 -5.39
N LEU A 48 22.80 32.20 -5.01
CA LEU A 48 23.09 31.82 -3.61
C LEU A 48 24.37 32.49 -3.09
N ASP A 49 25.45 32.42 -3.87
CA ASP A 49 26.74 32.99 -3.47
C ASP A 49 26.69 34.51 -3.44
N TYR A 50 25.94 35.14 -4.35
CA TYR A 50 25.71 36.59 -4.33
C TYR A 50 25.09 37.04 -3.00
N LEU A 51 24.03 36.36 -2.54
CA LEU A 51 23.37 36.68 -1.28
C LEU A 51 24.29 36.42 -0.08
N MET A 52 24.98 35.28 -0.05
CA MET A 52 25.82 34.88 1.08
C MET A 52 27.14 35.67 1.18
N ASN A 53 27.65 36.23 0.09
CA ASN A 53 28.84 37.10 0.12
C ASN A 53 28.55 38.43 0.83
N LEU A 54 27.33 38.94 0.67
CA LEU A 54 26.91 40.21 1.24
C LEU A 54 26.23 40.04 2.62
N GLN A 55 25.71 38.84 2.90
CA GLN A 55 25.17 38.44 4.19
C GLN A 55 25.70 37.06 4.61
N PRO A 56 26.89 36.99 5.23
CA PRO A 56 27.40 35.74 5.78
C PRO A 56 26.44 35.16 6.82
N LEU A 57 26.09 33.88 6.68
CA LEU A 57 25.25 33.16 7.65
C LEU A 57 26.12 32.61 8.79
N SER A 58 25.59 32.57 10.02
CA SER A 58 26.26 31.89 11.13
C SER A 58 26.25 30.38 10.93
N THR A 59 27.15 29.66 11.60
CA THR A 59 27.22 28.19 11.55
C THR A 59 25.89 27.54 11.97
N GLU A 60 25.20 28.13 12.95
CA GLU A 60 23.89 27.67 13.43
C GLU A 60 22.77 27.97 12.41
N ALA A 61 22.89 29.05 11.64
CA ALA A 61 21.94 29.34 10.57
C ALA A 61 22.12 28.39 9.39
N LEU A 62 23.35 27.92 9.11
CA LEU A 62 23.63 26.98 8.02
C LEU A 62 23.06 25.57 8.23
N THR A 63 22.72 25.21 9.47
CA THR A 63 22.11 23.91 9.80
C THR A 63 20.57 23.93 9.75
N ASP A 64 19.96 25.11 9.79
CA ASP A 64 18.51 25.33 9.68
C ASP A 64 18.18 25.92 8.30
N LEU A 65 17.69 25.05 7.40
CA LEU A 65 17.42 25.40 6.01
C LEU A 65 16.42 26.56 5.86
N ASP A 66 15.31 26.51 6.59
CA ASP A 66 14.25 27.53 6.47
C ASP A 66 14.73 28.87 7.03
N LYS A 67 15.40 28.86 8.18
CA LYS A 67 15.97 30.07 8.77
C LYS A 67 17.06 30.69 7.90
N ALA A 68 17.92 29.87 7.30
CA ALA A 68 18.92 30.34 6.34
C ALA A 68 18.26 31.06 5.16
N VAL A 69 17.29 30.42 4.51
CA VAL A 69 16.59 30.97 3.35
C VAL A 69 15.83 32.24 3.72
N GLU A 70 15.08 32.24 4.81
CA GLU A 70 14.38 33.44 5.28
C GLU A 70 15.33 34.61 5.54
N THR A 71 16.50 34.33 6.13
CA THR A 71 17.51 35.36 6.39
C THR A 71 18.03 35.95 5.09
N LEU A 72 18.33 35.10 4.09
CA LEU A 72 18.81 35.54 2.78
C LEU A 72 17.74 36.33 2.01
N LEU A 73 16.48 35.90 2.04
CA LEU A 73 15.37 36.55 1.32
C LEU A 73 14.98 37.92 1.90
N LYS A 74 15.24 38.16 3.20
CA LYS A 74 14.99 39.45 3.86
C LYS A 74 16.03 40.52 3.52
N THR A 75 17.11 40.18 2.82
CA THR A 75 18.18 41.12 2.49
C THR A 75 17.76 42.13 1.41
N PRO A 76 18.30 43.38 1.43
CA PRO A 76 18.14 44.32 0.33
C PRO A 76 18.54 43.75 -1.03
N GLN A 77 19.56 42.89 -1.05
CA GLN A 77 20.12 42.24 -2.23
C GLN A 77 19.13 41.29 -2.88
N ALA A 78 18.43 40.47 -2.07
CA ALA A 78 17.35 39.63 -2.57
C ALA A 78 16.25 40.46 -3.22
N ARG A 79 15.92 41.62 -2.65
CA ARG A 79 14.93 42.54 -3.25
C ARG A 79 15.38 43.10 -4.59
N ILE A 80 16.65 43.53 -4.71
CA ILE A 80 17.21 44.05 -5.95
C ILE A 80 17.21 42.94 -7.02
N LEU A 81 17.71 41.75 -6.69
CA LEU A 81 17.78 40.62 -7.62
C LEU A 81 16.39 40.17 -8.08
N GLY A 82 15.45 39.95 -7.14
CA GLY A 82 14.09 39.51 -7.46
C GLY A 82 13.34 40.52 -8.30
N ASN A 83 13.49 41.82 -8.04
CA ASN A 83 12.90 42.88 -8.87
C ASN A 83 13.50 42.95 -10.28
N ALA A 84 14.82 42.76 -10.41
CA ALA A 84 15.47 42.71 -11.71
C ALA A 84 14.94 41.54 -12.56
N ILE A 85 14.80 40.35 -11.95
CA ILE A 85 14.24 39.17 -12.61
C ILE A 85 12.77 39.39 -12.98
N ARG A 86 11.95 39.82 -12.04
CA ARG A 86 10.52 40.10 -12.27
C ARG A 86 10.33 41.06 -13.45
N THR A 87 11.09 42.16 -13.47
CA THR A 87 11.04 43.16 -14.54
C THR A 87 11.45 42.56 -15.88
N ARG A 88 12.54 41.78 -15.91
CA ARG A 88 13.03 41.11 -17.13
C ARG A 88 12.02 40.15 -17.74
N LEU A 89 11.22 39.50 -16.91
CA LEU A 89 10.21 38.51 -17.30
C LEU A 89 8.80 39.09 -17.45
N HIS A 90 8.60 40.39 -17.19
CA HIS A 90 7.27 41.01 -17.11
C HIS A 90 6.34 40.32 -16.09
N GLY A 91 6.91 39.79 -15.01
CA GLY A 91 6.19 39.11 -13.94
C GLY A 91 5.32 40.07 -13.12
N ILE A 92 4.19 39.57 -12.64
CA ILE A 92 3.29 40.32 -11.77
C ILE A 92 3.92 40.60 -10.39
N GLU A 93 3.63 41.77 -9.84
CA GLU A 93 4.03 42.16 -8.48
C GLU A 93 3.03 41.65 -7.45
N THR A 94 3.50 40.78 -6.57
CA THR A 94 2.78 40.28 -5.38
C THR A 94 3.70 40.24 -4.17
N ASP A 95 3.11 39.98 -2.99
CA ASP A 95 3.84 39.89 -1.73
C ASP A 95 4.93 38.79 -1.72
N THR A 96 4.78 37.75 -2.55
CA THR A 96 5.77 36.64 -2.67
C THR A 96 6.64 36.70 -3.93
N SER A 97 6.24 37.48 -4.94
CA SER A 97 6.88 37.50 -6.28
C SER A 97 8.41 37.61 -6.25
N VAL A 98 8.94 38.52 -5.44
CA VAL A 98 10.40 38.74 -5.29
C VAL A 98 11.09 37.49 -4.74
N ALA A 99 10.55 36.92 -3.66
CA ALA A 99 11.10 35.73 -3.02
C ALA A 99 11.06 34.52 -3.97
N ASP A 100 9.95 34.36 -4.68
CA ASP A 100 9.75 33.27 -5.64
C ASP A 100 10.79 33.32 -6.77
N TYR A 101 11.06 34.51 -7.33
CA TYR A 101 12.09 34.66 -8.38
C TYR A 101 13.52 34.49 -7.87
N VAL A 102 13.82 34.93 -6.64
CA VAL A 102 15.15 34.74 -6.05
C VAL A 102 15.42 33.25 -5.79
N LEU A 103 14.44 32.52 -5.25
CA LEU A 103 14.56 31.08 -5.07
C LEU A 103 14.76 30.36 -6.41
N ALA A 104 13.99 30.73 -7.45
CA ALA A 104 14.19 30.19 -8.79
C ALA A 104 15.61 30.44 -9.32
N ALA A 105 16.15 31.64 -9.14
CA ALA A 105 17.51 31.98 -9.52
C ALA A 105 18.58 31.18 -8.76
N ILE A 106 18.34 30.87 -7.48
CA ILE A 106 19.22 30.01 -6.68
C ILE A 106 19.26 28.61 -7.29
N HIS A 107 18.08 28.01 -7.53
CA HIS A 107 17.99 26.65 -8.11
C HIS A 107 18.59 26.58 -9.51
N ILE A 108 18.31 27.53 -10.38
CA ILE A 108 18.90 27.62 -11.74
C ILE A 108 20.42 27.76 -11.67
N GLY A 109 20.95 28.57 -10.74
CA GLY A 109 22.39 28.72 -10.59
C GLY A 109 23.08 27.43 -10.09
N LEU A 110 22.41 26.68 -9.21
CA LEU A 110 22.94 25.44 -8.66
C LEU A 110 22.82 24.26 -9.65
N ASP A 111 21.77 24.21 -10.46
CA ASP A 111 21.45 23.14 -11.42
C ASP A 111 20.92 23.67 -12.76
N PRO A 112 21.75 24.39 -13.55
CA PRO A 112 21.32 24.92 -14.85
C PRO A 112 21.07 23.82 -15.88
N GLU A 113 21.68 22.64 -15.73
CA GLU A 113 21.42 21.48 -16.59
C GLU A 113 19.95 21.07 -16.60
N SER A 114 19.25 21.28 -15.49
CA SER A 114 17.83 20.97 -15.37
C SER A 114 16.93 21.79 -16.31
N ILE A 115 17.43 22.86 -16.93
CA ILE A 115 16.71 23.63 -17.96
C ILE A 115 16.56 22.82 -19.26
N ASN A 116 17.58 22.05 -19.64
CA ASN A 116 17.63 21.41 -20.96
C ASN A 116 17.47 19.88 -20.90
N THR A 117 18.02 19.25 -19.86
CA THR A 117 18.05 17.79 -19.72
C THR A 117 17.63 17.39 -18.31
N PRO A 118 16.39 17.68 -17.92
CA PRO A 118 15.97 17.32 -16.59
C PRO A 118 15.77 15.81 -16.45
N HIS A 119 16.06 15.28 -15.26
CA HIS A 119 16.03 13.84 -15.02
C HIS A 119 15.71 13.54 -13.56
N ARG A 120 14.77 12.61 -13.28
CA ARG A 120 14.12 12.47 -11.95
C ARG A 120 15.12 12.23 -10.81
N ASN A 121 16.16 11.47 -11.11
CA ASN A 121 17.21 11.09 -10.17
C ASN A 121 18.50 11.90 -10.34
N ARG A 122 18.48 13.07 -10.99
CA ARG A 122 19.71 13.85 -11.24
C ARG A 122 19.55 15.32 -10.86
N VAL A 123 20.54 15.85 -10.15
CA VAL A 123 20.64 17.27 -9.80
C VAL A 123 22.07 17.76 -10.03
N ALA A 124 22.29 18.84 -10.77
CA ALA A 124 23.62 19.40 -11.05
C ALA A 124 24.62 18.34 -11.60
N ASN A 125 24.15 17.48 -12.51
CA ASN A 125 24.85 16.29 -13.03
C ASN A 125 25.22 15.21 -12.00
N PHE A 126 24.73 15.31 -10.77
CA PHE A 126 24.86 14.30 -9.73
C PHE A 126 23.70 13.31 -9.80
N ASP A 127 23.98 12.04 -10.06
CA ASP A 127 22.97 10.97 -10.13
C ASP A 127 22.68 10.40 -8.73
N LEU A 128 21.55 10.80 -8.13
CA LEU A 128 21.06 10.32 -6.84
C LEU A 128 20.79 8.81 -6.83
N ALA A 129 20.51 8.21 -8.00
CA ALA A 129 20.29 6.78 -8.19
C ALA A 129 21.54 6.02 -8.69
N SER A 130 22.72 6.64 -8.59
CA SER A 130 24.01 5.99 -8.90
C SER A 130 24.22 4.73 -8.06
N GLU A 131 24.84 3.71 -8.65
CA GLU A 131 25.23 2.47 -7.96
C GLU A 131 26.16 2.71 -6.77
N ARG A 132 26.88 3.83 -6.78
CA ARG A 132 27.76 4.27 -5.70
C ARG A 132 26.99 4.70 -4.44
N HIS A 133 25.69 4.95 -4.56
CA HIS A 133 24.84 5.38 -3.45
C HIS A 133 23.98 4.25 -2.90
N TRP A 134 23.90 3.10 -3.58
CA TRP A 134 23.14 1.95 -3.11
C TRP A 134 23.71 1.47 -1.78
N GLY A 135 22.83 1.21 -0.79
CA GLY A 135 23.24 0.84 0.56
C GLY A 135 23.78 1.97 1.43
N LYS A 136 23.81 3.22 0.94
CA LYS A 136 24.17 4.40 1.74
C LYS A 136 22.96 5.05 2.40
N SER A 137 23.21 5.71 3.52
CA SER A 137 22.23 6.56 4.21
C SER A 137 21.98 7.87 3.47
N ALA A 138 20.84 8.52 3.72
CA ALA A 138 20.52 9.84 3.17
C ALA A 138 21.61 10.89 3.50
N ALA A 139 22.13 10.87 4.73
CA ALA A 139 23.16 11.80 5.17
C ALA A 139 24.47 11.69 4.37
N GLU A 140 24.89 10.46 4.03
CA GLU A 140 26.08 10.24 3.21
C GLU A 140 25.89 10.78 1.79
N VAL A 141 24.73 10.55 1.18
CA VAL A 141 24.42 11.07 -0.17
C VAL A 141 24.36 12.60 -0.18
N ILE A 142 23.79 13.24 0.85
CA ILE A 142 23.79 14.70 1.00
C ILE A 142 25.22 15.24 1.10
N ASN A 143 26.09 14.58 1.87
CA ASN A 143 27.49 14.98 2.02
C ASN A 143 28.24 14.86 0.68
N GLU A 144 28.01 13.81 -0.09
CA GLU A 144 28.61 13.62 -1.41
C GLU A 144 28.11 14.67 -2.41
N LEU A 145 26.81 14.97 -2.42
CA LEU A 145 26.25 16.06 -3.23
C LEU A 145 26.83 17.42 -2.83
N ALA A 146 26.93 17.71 -1.54
CA ALA A 146 27.52 18.95 -1.04
C ALA A 146 28.96 19.12 -1.53
N HIS A 147 29.76 18.06 -1.46
CA HIS A 147 31.13 18.07 -1.95
C HIS A 147 31.19 18.24 -3.48
N HIS A 148 30.31 17.54 -4.21
CA HIS A 148 30.20 17.66 -5.67
C HIS A 148 29.88 19.10 -6.10
N LEU A 149 28.95 19.78 -5.44
CA LEU A 149 28.58 21.17 -5.76
C LEU A 149 29.76 22.14 -5.56
N GLU A 150 30.54 21.96 -4.49
CA GLU A 150 31.76 22.75 -4.26
C GLU A 150 32.85 22.46 -5.30
N GLN A 151 33.07 21.19 -5.64
CA GLN A 151 34.07 20.77 -6.63
C GLN A 151 33.74 21.27 -8.04
N GLN A 152 32.46 21.25 -8.42
CA GLN A 152 31.99 21.74 -9.72
C GLN A 152 31.89 23.28 -9.80
N GLY A 153 32.21 23.97 -8.69
CA GLY A 153 32.14 25.43 -8.60
C GLY A 153 30.71 25.97 -8.69
N ARG A 154 29.71 25.18 -8.27
CA ARG A 154 28.30 25.61 -8.17
C ARG A 154 28.06 26.51 -6.96
N THR A 155 28.89 26.36 -5.93
CA THR A 155 28.91 27.22 -4.76
C THR A 155 30.32 27.31 -4.17
N ALA A 156 30.59 28.36 -3.39
CA ALA A 156 31.87 28.50 -2.70
C ALA A 156 32.07 27.42 -1.61
N LYS A 157 33.34 27.12 -1.29
CA LYS A 157 33.71 26.18 -0.22
C LYS A 157 33.07 26.57 1.12
N GLY A 158 32.57 25.57 1.85
CA GLY A 158 31.88 25.75 3.13
C GLY A 158 30.39 26.06 2.99
N ARG A 159 29.85 26.14 1.76
CA ARG A 159 28.43 26.38 1.48
C ARG A 159 27.74 25.16 0.87
N GLY A 160 28.48 24.10 0.54
CA GLY A 160 27.96 22.91 -0.13
C GLY A 160 26.77 22.26 0.57
N GLN A 161 26.76 22.23 1.91
CA GLN A 161 25.66 21.63 2.70
C GLN A 161 24.33 22.36 2.48
N LEU A 162 24.34 23.69 2.55
CA LEU A 162 23.14 24.50 2.31
C LEU A 162 22.68 24.36 0.85
N ALA A 163 23.62 24.41 -0.10
CA ALA A 163 23.34 24.26 -1.52
C ALA A 163 22.72 22.88 -1.87
N ALA A 164 23.27 21.79 -1.31
CA ALA A 164 22.75 20.44 -1.50
C ALA A 164 21.33 20.31 -0.93
N ARG A 165 21.10 20.80 0.30
CA ARG A 165 19.77 20.75 0.93
C ARG A 165 18.75 21.59 0.18
N LEU A 166 19.14 22.76 -0.34
CA LEU A 166 18.29 23.58 -1.20
C LEU A 166 17.85 22.84 -2.46
N LEU A 167 18.79 22.25 -3.21
CA LEU A 167 18.47 21.46 -4.40
C LEU A 167 17.55 20.27 -4.08
N LEU A 168 17.82 19.55 -2.99
CA LEU A 168 17.02 18.40 -2.59
C LEU A 168 15.60 18.78 -2.16
N ALA A 169 15.39 19.98 -1.61
CA ALA A 169 14.07 20.41 -1.12
C ALA A 169 12.97 20.38 -2.20
N THR A 170 13.35 20.60 -3.46
CA THR A 170 12.42 20.56 -4.59
C THR A 170 12.46 19.24 -5.36
N ARG A 171 13.60 18.54 -5.35
CA ARG A 171 13.89 17.40 -6.23
C ARG A 171 13.74 16.04 -5.56
N ALA A 172 14.19 15.93 -4.31
CA ALA A 172 14.19 14.69 -3.55
C ALA A 172 14.01 15.01 -2.06
N PRO A 173 12.83 15.52 -1.67
CA PRO A 173 12.55 15.99 -0.31
C PRO A 173 12.64 14.87 0.74
N GLU A 174 12.60 13.60 0.34
CA GLU A 174 12.82 12.44 1.19
C GLU A 174 14.19 12.46 1.90
N PHE A 175 15.21 13.09 1.30
CA PHE A 175 16.52 13.25 1.91
C PHE A 175 16.52 14.30 3.05
N LEU A 176 15.50 15.15 3.13
CA LEU A 176 15.42 16.23 4.12
C LEU A 176 14.55 15.90 5.33
N VAL A 177 13.91 14.72 5.34
CA VAL A 177 13.17 14.23 6.50
C VAL A 177 14.14 14.00 7.66
N LYS A 178 13.69 14.34 8.87
CA LYS A 178 14.52 14.25 10.08
C LYS A 178 14.54 12.83 10.61
N ASP A 179 15.62 12.48 11.32
CA ASP A 179 15.72 11.22 12.07
C ASP A 179 15.44 9.97 11.22
N ILE A 180 15.94 9.94 9.97
CA ILE A 180 15.88 8.75 9.12
C ILE A 180 16.80 7.67 9.73
N PRO A 181 16.27 6.49 10.06
CA PRO A 181 17.08 5.43 10.65
C PRO A 181 18.21 4.99 9.69
N PRO A 182 19.43 4.72 10.19
CA PRO A 182 20.59 4.38 9.35
C PRO A 182 20.41 3.14 8.47
N GLN A 183 19.49 2.24 8.84
CA GLN A 183 19.10 1.04 8.12
C GLN A 183 18.15 1.30 6.94
N VAL A 184 17.52 2.48 6.88
CA VAL A 184 16.69 2.90 5.74
C VAL A 184 17.64 3.49 4.69
N VAL A 185 18.33 2.59 4.00
CA VAL A 185 19.37 2.94 3.01
C VAL A 185 18.82 2.97 1.59
N ARG A 186 19.45 3.76 0.72
CA ARG A 186 19.06 3.87 -0.69
C ARG A 186 19.02 2.48 -1.32
N GLY A 187 17.83 2.10 -1.81
CA GLY A 187 17.62 0.88 -2.58
C GLY A 187 17.10 -0.30 -1.75
N SER A 188 17.01 -0.13 -0.44
CA SER A 188 16.21 -1.01 0.42
C SER A 188 14.72 -0.85 0.11
N GLN A 189 13.95 -1.89 0.42
CA GLN A 189 12.48 -1.83 0.31
C GLN A 189 11.87 -0.78 1.25
N ALA A 190 12.48 -0.60 2.43
CA ALA A 190 12.14 0.45 3.39
C ALA A 190 12.22 1.84 2.76
N TRP A 191 13.30 2.10 2.03
CA TRP A 191 13.53 3.37 1.33
C TRP A 191 12.50 3.58 0.22
N ALA A 192 12.17 2.55 -0.56
CA ALA A 192 11.14 2.64 -1.60
C ALA A 192 9.76 3.03 -1.03
N ASN A 193 9.32 2.34 0.03
CA ASN A 193 8.06 2.64 0.71
C ASN A 193 8.07 4.04 1.34
N PHE A 194 9.21 4.44 1.93
CA PHE A 194 9.40 5.77 2.47
C PHE A 194 9.30 6.86 1.39
N CYS A 195 9.94 6.68 0.23
CA CYS A 195 9.81 7.60 -0.92
C CYS A 195 8.36 7.74 -1.39
N ILE A 196 7.60 6.64 -1.44
CA ILE A 196 6.17 6.66 -1.81
C ILE A 196 5.37 7.54 -0.82
N ASN A 197 5.59 7.36 0.47
CA ASN A 197 4.91 8.11 1.52
C ASN A 197 5.28 9.60 1.50
N VAL A 198 6.57 9.91 1.35
CA VAL A 198 7.06 11.28 1.18
C VAL A 198 6.41 11.93 -0.04
N ALA A 199 6.46 11.27 -1.20
CA ALA A 199 5.91 11.81 -2.44
C ALA A 199 4.40 12.04 -2.34
N THR A 200 3.66 11.15 -1.68
CA THR A 200 2.21 11.29 -1.44
C THR A 200 1.90 12.52 -0.58
N GLN A 201 2.65 12.74 0.50
CA GLN A 201 2.45 13.92 1.36
C GLN A 201 2.91 15.22 0.68
N GLU A 202 4.00 15.20 -0.07
CA GLU A 202 4.48 16.31 -0.89
C GLU A 202 3.54 16.60 -2.08
N ALA A 203 2.72 15.62 -2.49
CA ALA A 203 1.63 15.79 -3.42
C ALA A 203 0.37 16.39 -2.78
N GLN A 204 0.34 16.61 -1.47
CA GLN A 204 -0.76 17.31 -0.77
C GLN A 204 -0.29 18.68 -0.25
N ALA A 205 0.82 18.69 0.48
CA ALA A 205 1.40 19.87 1.09
C ALA A 205 2.91 19.97 0.75
N PRO A 206 3.26 20.58 -0.40
CA PRO A 206 4.65 20.72 -0.82
C PRO A 206 5.53 21.39 0.23
N GLY A 207 6.69 20.78 0.48
CA GLY A 207 7.66 21.20 1.46
C GLY A 207 7.35 20.80 2.91
N SER A 208 6.25 20.12 3.18
CA SER A 208 5.88 19.78 4.56
C SER A 208 6.79 18.73 5.19
N VAL A 209 7.29 17.78 4.41
CA VAL A 209 8.00 16.60 4.95
C VAL A 209 9.37 16.93 5.56
N ARG A 210 10.03 18.02 5.13
CA ARG A 210 11.32 18.46 5.71
C ARG A 210 11.20 18.88 7.19
N HIS A 211 9.97 19.12 7.65
CA HIS A 211 9.67 19.44 9.05
C HIS A 211 9.26 18.22 9.86
N LYS A 212 9.10 17.05 9.22
CA LYS A 212 8.68 15.81 9.85
C LYS A 212 9.88 14.91 10.16
N THR A 213 9.73 14.07 11.17
CA THR A 213 10.62 12.92 11.38
C THR A 213 10.18 11.75 10.49
N TYR A 214 11.07 10.78 10.28
CA TYR A 214 10.74 9.55 9.56
C TYR A 214 9.47 8.89 10.12
N ALA A 215 9.38 8.74 11.45
CA ALA A 215 8.24 8.14 12.12
C ALA A 215 6.93 8.91 11.82
N GLN A 216 6.97 10.24 11.85
CA GLN A 216 5.80 11.05 11.52
C GLN A 216 5.35 10.87 10.07
N VAL A 217 6.29 10.83 9.12
CA VAL A 217 5.96 10.57 7.70
C VAL A 217 5.26 9.22 7.57
N MET A 218 5.76 8.18 8.23
CA MET A 218 5.16 6.86 8.12
C MET A 218 3.78 6.76 8.79
N ILE A 219 3.60 7.36 9.98
CA ILE A 219 2.32 7.40 10.70
C ILE A 219 1.25 8.17 9.90
N ASP A 220 1.62 9.34 9.36
CA ASP A 220 0.68 10.17 8.62
C ASP A 220 0.24 9.49 7.31
N ALA A 221 1.09 8.65 6.71
CA ALA A 221 0.77 7.88 5.52
C ALA A 221 -0.29 6.81 5.80
N ASP A 222 -0.19 6.09 6.93
CA ASP A 222 -1.21 5.12 7.35
C ASP A 222 -2.57 5.76 7.63
N ALA A 223 -2.57 6.99 8.18
CA ALA A 223 -3.78 7.75 8.44
C ALA A 223 -4.39 8.36 7.16
N SER A 224 -3.61 8.48 6.08
CA SER A 224 -4.03 9.07 4.81
C SER A 224 -4.91 8.10 4.03
N GLN A 225 -6.12 8.53 3.66
CA GLN A 225 -7.03 7.79 2.78
C GLN A 225 -6.77 8.07 1.29
N ILE A 226 -5.75 8.89 0.99
CA ILE A 226 -5.40 9.27 -0.39
C ILE A 226 -4.40 8.24 -0.93
N PRO A 227 -4.73 7.50 -2.00
CA PRO A 227 -3.81 6.56 -2.59
C PRO A 227 -2.63 7.29 -3.25
N PRO A 228 -1.41 6.70 -3.23
CA PRO A 228 -0.28 7.21 -4.00
C PRO A 228 -0.60 7.23 -5.50
N ALA A 229 0.01 8.16 -6.24
CA ALA A 229 -0.11 8.18 -7.70
C ALA A 229 0.63 6.99 -8.34
N ASP A 230 0.09 6.45 -9.44
CA ASP A 230 0.69 5.30 -10.14
C ASP A 230 2.14 5.54 -10.58
N THR A 231 2.45 6.78 -11.00
CA THR A 231 3.82 7.15 -11.39
C THR A 231 4.78 7.15 -10.21
N THR A 232 4.32 7.49 -9.00
CA THR A 232 5.10 7.41 -7.77
C THR A 232 5.41 5.95 -7.43
N LEU A 233 4.40 5.07 -7.51
CA LEU A 233 4.56 3.63 -7.28
C LEU A 233 5.53 3.01 -8.28
N LEU A 234 5.36 3.32 -9.58
CA LEU A 234 6.23 2.82 -10.64
C LEU A 234 7.68 3.29 -10.49
N ASN A 235 7.91 4.58 -10.21
CA ASN A 235 9.26 5.12 -10.05
C ASN A 235 10.00 4.45 -8.87
N ALA A 236 9.32 4.31 -7.73
CA ALA A 236 9.89 3.64 -6.55
C ALA A 236 10.19 2.16 -6.82
N LEU A 237 9.30 1.46 -7.54
CA LEU A 237 9.51 0.08 -7.95
C LEU A 237 10.72 -0.06 -8.88
N ILE A 238 10.85 0.78 -9.91
CA ILE A 238 11.99 0.78 -10.84
C ILE A 238 13.29 1.03 -10.07
N ASP A 239 13.32 2.06 -9.23
CA ASP A 239 14.50 2.42 -8.45
C ASP A 239 14.95 1.30 -7.51
N TRP A 240 14.00 0.60 -6.88
CA TRP A 240 14.29 -0.58 -6.06
C TRP A 240 14.77 -1.75 -6.93
N ALA A 241 14.11 -2.02 -8.05
CA ALA A 241 14.37 -3.18 -8.88
C ALA A 241 15.73 -3.11 -9.58
N VAL A 242 16.14 -1.91 -10.03
CA VAL A 242 17.49 -1.68 -10.57
C VAL A 242 18.55 -1.93 -9.48
N CYS A 243 18.33 -1.40 -8.28
CA CYS A 243 19.27 -1.57 -7.17
C CYS A 243 19.42 -3.03 -6.73
N ASN A 244 18.36 -3.84 -6.87
CA ASN A 244 18.32 -5.25 -6.45
C ASN A 244 18.51 -6.23 -7.61
N GLY A 245 18.91 -5.76 -8.80
CA GLY A 245 19.25 -6.61 -9.94
C GLY A 245 18.04 -7.28 -10.62
N HIS A 246 16.83 -6.80 -10.36
CA HIS A 246 15.60 -7.24 -11.04
C HIS A 246 15.38 -6.51 -12.37
N LEU A 247 15.96 -5.32 -12.54
CA LEU A 247 15.97 -4.58 -13.80
C LEU A 247 17.39 -4.10 -14.14
N PRO A 248 17.76 -4.01 -15.44
CA PRO A 248 18.99 -3.34 -15.86
C PRO A 248 18.84 -1.83 -15.69
N LYS A 249 19.91 -1.10 -15.38
CA LYS A 249 19.88 0.38 -15.38
C LYS A 249 19.80 0.89 -16.83
N ARG A 250 18.78 1.70 -17.15
CA ARG A 250 18.63 2.38 -18.45
C ARG A 250 18.60 3.90 -18.23
N TYR A 251 19.09 4.67 -19.20
CA TYR A 251 19.18 6.14 -19.07
C TYR A 251 17.82 6.82 -19.19
N ASP A 252 16.91 6.21 -19.94
CA ASP A 252 15.58 6.71 -20.25
C ASP A 252 14.49 6.10 -19.34
N ASP A 253 14.88 5.25 -18.39
CA ASP A 253 13.99 4.52 -17.46
C ASP A 253 12.83 3.77 -18.16
N HIS A 254 12.98 3.41 -19.44
CA HIS A 254 11.97 2.67 -20.19
C HIS A 254 12.13 1.16 -19.98
N TYR A 255 11.06 0.52 -19.53
CA TYR A 255 10.96 -0.92 -19.31
C TYR A 255 9.66 -1.45 -19.90
N ASP A 256 9.67 -2.68 -20.39
CA ASP A 256 8.46 -3.31 -20.89
C ASP A 256 7.57 -3.84 -19.73
N SER A 257 6.34 -4.23 -20.05
CA SER A 257 5.38 -4.69 -19.06
C SER A 257 5.77 -5.99 -18.35
N GLU A 258 6.54 -6.86 -19.01
CA GLU A 258 6.99 -8.14 -18.43
C GLU A 258 8.12 -7.89 -17.42
N GLU A 259 9.06 -7.02 -17.78
CA GLU A 259 10.12 -6.51 -16.91
C GLU A 259 9.53 -5.91 -15.62
N ILE A 260 8.53 -5.03 -15.75
CA ILE A 260 7.86 -4.40 -14.60
C ILE A 260 7.08 -5.44 -13.76
N ALA A 261 6.36 -6.37 -14.39
CA ALA A 261 5.64 -7.42 -13.66
C ALA A 261 6.58 -8.35 -12.88
N GLY A 262 7.74 -8.67 -13.45
CA GLY A 262 8.81 -9.42 -12.78
C GLY A 262 9.38 -8.66 -11.58
N ALA A 263 9.65 -7.37 -11.73
CA ALA A 263 10.09 -6.50 -10.65
C ALA A 263 9.06 -6.42 -9.51
N GLN A 264 7.77 -6.25 -9.85
CA GLN A 264 6.67 -6.21 -8.89
C GLN A 264 6.54 -7.52 -8.11
N THR A 265 6.63 -8.66 -8.81
CA THR A 265 6.57 -9.98 -8.19
C THR A 265 7.69 -10.15 -7.16
N ALA A 266 8.91 -9.73 -7.50
CA ALA A 266 10.04 -9.78 -6.59
C ALA A 266 9.87 -8.83 -5.39
N PHE A 267 9.39 -7.61 -5.62
CA PHE A 267 9.12 -6.63 -4.56
C PHE A 267 8.12 -7.18 -3.54
N ASN A 268 7.01 -7.73 -4.03
CA ASN A 268 5.96 -8.32 -3.18
C ASN A 268 6.46 -9.57 -2.45
N ALA A 269 7.24 -10.43 -3.10
CA ALA A 269 7.82 -11.61 -2.45
C ALA A 269 8.76 -11.23 -1.30
N GLN A 270 9.58 -10.18 -1.48
CA GLN A 270 10.40 -9.65 -0.40
C GLN A 270 9.53 -9.05 0.71
N GLN A 271 8.47 -8.32 0.35
CA GLN A 271 7.52 -7.76 1.32
C GLN A 271 6.87 -8.82 2.20
N ASP A 272 6.31 -9.85 1.57
CA ASP A 272 5.56 -10.91 2.26
C ASP A 272 6.49 -11.68 3.22
N ALA A 273 7.72 -11.98 2.78
CA ALA A 273 8.72 -12.62 3.62
C ALA A 273 9.05 -11.77 4.85
N LEU A 274 9.23 -10.47 4.65
CA LEU A 274 9.55 -9.52 5.72
C LEU A 274 8.38 -9.31 6.67
N HIS A 275 7.14 -9.25 6.17
CA HIS A 275 5.94 -9.17 6.99
C HIS A 275 5.75 -10.42 7.85
N ILE A 276 5.91 -11.62 7.27
CA ILE A 276 5.85 -12.89 8.01
C ILE A 276 6.93 -12.91 9.10
N ALA A 277 8.15 -12.51 8.79
CA ALA A 277 9.23 -12.40 9.77
C ALA A 277 8.85 -11.40 10.89
N SER A 278 8.32 -10.24 10.52
CA SER A 278 7.95 -9.20 11.48
C SER A 278 6.90 -9.66 12.49
N SER A 279 5.87 -10.36 12.01
CA SER A 279 4.79 -10.89 12.86
C SER A 279 5.25 -11.85 13.96
N ARG A 280 6.50 -12.36 13.88
CA ARG A 280 7.07 -13.38 14.76
C ARG A 280 8.20 -12.87 15.67
N LEU A 281 8.60 -11.60 15.58
CA LEU A 281 9.73 -11.07 16.36
C LEU A 281 9.48 -11.07 17.87
N GLY A 282 8.22 -11.02 18.30
CA GLY A 282 7.85 -11.13 19.71
C GLY A 282 7.75 -12.57 20.23
N ASP A 283 7.85 -13.56 19.34
CA ASP A 283 7.70 -14.96 19.72
C ASP A 283 8.93 -15.42 20.50
N ALA A 284 8.71 -15.96 21.70
CA ALA A 284 9.78 -16.61 22.45
C ALA A 284 10.27 -17.86 21.71
N LEU A 285 11.57 -18.18 21.85
CA LEU A 285 12.09 -19.45 21.34
C LEU A 285 11.28 -20.60 21.97
N PRO A 286 10.76 -21.57 21.17
CA PRO A 286 9.96 -22.65 21.74
C PRO A 286 10.79 -23.49 22.71
N SER A 287 10.20 -23.85 23.83
CA SER A 287 10.79 -24.78 24.79
C SER A 287 9.98 -26.06 24.83
N ARG A 288 10.61 -27.18 24.45
CA ARG A 288 9.96 -28.49 24.48
C ARG A 288 9.46 -28.84 25.89
N LYS A 289 10.24 -28.51 26.93
CA LYS A 289 9.84 -28.68 28.34
C LYS A 289 8.61 -27.86 28.68
N ALA A 290 8.59 -26.57 28.32
CA ALA A 290 7.46 -25.69 28.61
C ALA A 290 6.17 -26.17 27.90
N MET A 291 6.28 -26.60 26.64
CA MET A 291 5.16 -27.14 25.87
C MET A 291 4.64 -28.46 26.46
N ALA A 292 5.52 -29.38 26.84
CA ALA A 292 5.14 -30.63 27.48
C ALA A 292 4.46 -30.41 28.83
N LEU A 293 5.00 -29.49 29.65
CA LEU A 293 4.41 -29.13 30.94
C LEU A 293 3.03 -28.47 30.76
N ALA A 294 2.87 -27.61 29.75
CA ALA A 294 1.58 -27.00 29.43
C ALA A 294 0.53 -28.06 29.02
N ALA A 295 0.92 -29.03 28.18
CA ALA A 295 0.05 -30.12 27.76
C ALA A 295 -0.39 -31.00 28.95
N LEU A 296 0.53 -31.31 29.86
CA LEU A 296 0.26 -32.06 31.09
C LEU A 296 -0.70 -31.30 32.02
N LYS A 297 -0.45 -30.02 32.28
CA LYS A 297 -1.32 -29.18 33.13
C LYS A 297 -2.73 -29.04 32.58
N ALA A 298 -2.88 -28.98 31.25
CA ALA A 298 -4.19 -28.91 30.62
C ALA A 298 -5.01 -30.20 30.81
N HIS A 299 -4.36 -31.37 30.75
CA HIS A 299 -5.04 -32.68 30.84
C HIS A 299 -5.16 -33.22 32.27
N PHE A 300 -4.31 -32.75 33.18
CA PHE A 300 -4.25 -33.15 34.58
C PHE A 300 -4.28 -31.93 35.52
N PRO A 301 -5.33 -31.09 35.46
CA PRO A 301 -5.40 -29.87 36.28
C PRO A 301 -5.51 -30.17 37.79
N ASP A 302 -5.88 -31.39 38.14
CA ASP A 302 -6.02 -31.92 39.50
C ASP A 302 -4.72 -32.51 40.08
N VAL A 303 -3.65 -32.58 39.28
CA VAL A 303 -2.34 -33.12 39.68
C VAL A 303 -1.38 -31.97 40.02
N ALA A 304 -0.68 -32.09 41.14
CA ALA A 304 0.30 -31.08 41.56
C ALA A 304 1.52 -31.04 40.60
N ASP A 305 2.03 -29.84 40.35
CA ASP A 305 3.11 -29.58 39.37
C ASP A 305 4.37 -30.43 39.60
N ASP A 306 4.73 -30.66 40.87
CA ASP A 306 5.91 -31.46 41.26
C ASP A 306 5.80 -32.92 40.82
N VAL A 307 4.57 -33.44 40.67
CA VAL A 307 4.32 -34.84 40.26
C VAL A 307 4.72 -35.07 38.80
N PHE A 308 4.60 -34.06 37.94
CA PHE A 308 4.95 -34.20 36.52
C PHE A 308 6.44 -34.49 36.28
N GLU A 309 7.30 -34.06 37.20
CA GLU A 309 8.76 -34.27 37.14
C GLU A 309 9.22 -35.50 37.95
N LYS A 310 8.33 -36.17 38.70
CA LYS A 310 8.69 -37.37 39.49
C LYS A 310 9.01 -38.55 38.58
N ARG A 311 10.20 -39.11 38.75
CA ARG A 311 10.72 -40.24 37.97
C ARG A 311 10.29 -41.58 38.54
N VAL A 312 9.00 -41.86 38.42
CA VAL A 312 8.36 -43.03 39.03
C VAL A 312 7.70 -43.96 38.01
N LEU A 313 7.81 -43.67 36.71
CA LEU A 313 7.20 -44.45 35.62
C LEU A 313 8.23 -45.37 34.96
N SER A 314 7.81 -46.60 34.70
CA SER A 314 8.60 -47.62 33.99
C SER A 314 7.70 -48.41 33.04
N ILE A 315 8.27 -49.09 32.04
CA ILE A 315 7.46 -49.91 31.11
C ILE A 315 7.18 -51.27 31.74
N LYS A 316 5.90 -51.69 31.72
CA LYS A 316 5.43 -52.99 32.23
C LYS A 316 6.01 -54.15 31.41
N HIS A 317 6.45 -55.21 32.06
CA HIS A 317 6.95 -56.47 31.45
C HIS A 317 8.18 -56.35 30.53
N ARG A 318 9.01 -55.31 30.67
CA ARG A 318 10.30 -55.21 29.96
C ARG A 318 11.44 -55.72 30.83
N GLU A 319 12.22 -56.72 30.34
CA GLU A 319 13.39 -57.28 31.05
C GLU A 319 14.50 -56.23 31.28
N PHE A 320 14.60 -55.23 30.39
CA PHE A 320 15.54 -54.12 30.50
C PHE A 320 14.78 -52.78 30.44
N ASN A 321 14.65 -52.10 31.58
CA ASN A 321 14.03 -50.78 31.65
C ASN A 321 15.11 -49.69 31.47
N PRO A 322 14.94 -48.71 30.57
CA PRO A 322 15.93 -47.64 30.33
C PRO A 322 16.04 -46.60 31.48
N GLY A 323 15.72 -46.97 32.72
CA GLY A 323 15.64 -46.10 33.89
C GLY A 323 14.26 -45.45 34.08
N ALA A 324 13.87 -45.16 35.32
CA ALA A 324 12.57 -44.55 35.62
C ALA A 324 12.43 -43.16 34.99
N ARG A 325 11.26 -42.90 34.39
CA ARG A 325 10.89 -41.67 33.68
C ARG A 325 9.84 -40.88 34.44
N SER A 326 9.78 -39.59 34.19
CA SER A 326 8.67 -38.73 34.62
C SER A 326 7.59 -38.61 33.54
N MET A 327 6.40 -38.13 33.90
CA MET A 327 5.36 -37.82 32.92
C MET A 327 5.87 -36.78 31.91
N LEU A 328 6.64 -35.80 32.39
CA LEU A 328 7.26 -34.77 31.57
C LEU A 328 8.25 -35.34 30.56
N ASP A 329 9.16 -36.23 30.99
CA ASP A 329 10.16 -36.84 30.09
C ASP A 329 9.47 -37.58 28.94
N ILE A 330 8.43 -38.35 29.24
CA ILE A 330 7.67 -39.15 28.26
C ILE A 330 7.02 -38.26 27.19
N ILE A 331 6.41 -37.14 27.61
CA ILE A 331 5.79 -36.19 26.66
C ILE A 331 6.85 -35.42 25.86
N MET A 332 7.98 -35.05 26.48
CA MET A 332 9.11 -34.42 25.77
C MET A 332 9.78 -35.36 24.75
N GLU A 333 9.82 -36.66 25.04
CA GLU A 333 10.34 -37.69 24.13
C GLU A 333 9.42 -37.89 22.91
N GLY A 334 8.11 -37.64 23.06
CA GLY A 334 7.13 -37.65 21.96
C GLY A 334 6.90 -39.02 21.30
N HIS A 335 7.44 -40.09 21.88
CA HIS A 335 7.22 -41.46 21.43
C HIS A 335 5.99 -42.07 22.12
N THR A 336 5.08 -42.63 21.33
CA THR A 336 3.98 -43.46 21.85
C THR A 336 4.49 -44.87 22.13
N LEU A 337 4.12 -45.45 23.28
CA LEU A 337 4.42 -46.86 23.56
C LEU A 337 3.86 -47.77 22.44
N PRO A 338 4.60 -48.79 22.00
CA PRO A 338 4.11 -49.82 21.07
C PRO A 338 2.81 -50.46 21.55
N LEU A 339 2.01 -50.99 20.61
CA LEU A 339 0.76 -51.67 20.92
C LEU A 339 1.00 -52.83 21.90
N GLY A 340 0.40 -52.77 23.10
CA GLY A 340 0.54 -53.79 24.15
C GLY A 340 1.49 -53.45 25.30
N GLU A 341 2.31 -52.39 25.19
CA GLU A 341 3.13 -51.88 26.31
C GLU A 341 2.38 -50.80 27.10
N GLU A 342 2.50 -50.79 28.44
CA GLU A 342 1.89 -49.81 29.35
C GLU A 342 2.93 -49.25 30.33
N TRP A 343 2.76 -47.99 30.70
CA TRP A 343 3.48 -47.43 31.85
C TRP A 343 2.94 -48.03 33.15
N GLN A 344 3.83 -48.26 34.12
CA GLN A 344 3.53 -48.68 35.48
C GLN A 344 4.25 -47.78 36.51
N THR A 345 3.64 -47.61 37.68
CA THR A 345 4.23 -46.91 38.83
C THR A 345 3.61 -47.41 40.13
N PHE A 346 4.34 -47.29 41.23
CA PHE A 346 3.84 -47.52 42.59
C PHE A 346 3.47 -46.21 43.32
N ASP A 347 3.75 -45.06 42.71
CA ASP A 347 3.40 -43.75 43.26
C ASP A 347 1.92 -43.46 43.01
N LYS A 348 1.15 -43.34 44.09
CA LYS A 348 -0.29 -43.08 44.04
C LYS A 348 -0.63 -41.66 43.58
N ALA A 349 0.33 -40.74 43.58
CA ALA A 349 0.13 -39.37 43.11
C ALA A 349 -0.01 -39.28 41.58
N VAL A 350 0.48 -40.28 40.84
CA VAL A 350 0.40 -40.31 39.37
C VAL A 350 -0.93 -40.94 38.92
N PRO A 351 -1.75 -40.26 38.10
CA PRO A 351 -3.02 -40.79 37.60
C PRO A 351 -2.79 -41.80 36.45
N LEU A 352 -2.20 -42.95 36.76
CA LEU A 352 -1.62 -43.91 35.81
C LEU A 352 -2.56 -44.31 34.66
N LYS A 353 -3.83 -44.61 34.96
CA LYS A 353 -4.81 -45.02 33.93
C LYS A 353 -5.08 -43.88 32.93
N ARG A 354 -5.33 -42.66 33.43
CA ARG A 354 -5.55 -41.48 32.59
C ARG A 354 -4.28 -41.12 31.81
N PHE A 355 -3.10 -41.24 32.44
CA PHE A 355 -1.83 -40.96 31.77
C PHE A 355 -1.51 -41.94 30.63
N ASN A 356 -1.71 -43.24 30.82
CA ASN A 356 -1.56 -44.23 29.76
C ASN A 356 -2.49 -44.00 28.56
N THR A 357 -3.69 -43.45 28.79
CA THR A 357 -4.60 -43.02 27.71
C THR A 357 -4.06 -41.76 27.03
N PHE A 358 -3.71 -40.74 27.80
CA PHE A 358 -3.20 -39.47 27.28
C PHE A 358 -1.91 -39.64 26.47
N SER A 359 -0.92 -40.38 26.98
CA SER A 359 0.38 -40.58 26.33
C SER A 359 0.32 -41.30 24.97
N ARG A 360 -0.85 -41.82 24.59
CA ARG A 360 -1.11 -42.44 23.28
C ARG A 360 -2.00 -41.58 22.37
N SER A 361 -2.54 -40.48 22.90
CA SER A 361 -3.36 -39.54 22.12
C SER A 361 -2.51 -38.66 21.23
N ALA A 362 -3.14 -38.08 20.20
CA ALA A 362 -2.48 -37.07 19.36
C ALA A 362 -2.04 -35.83 20.18
N ASP A 363 -2.80 -35.48 21.22
CA ASP A 363 -2.55 -34.32 22.08
C ASP A 363 -1.28 -34.45 22.93
N ALA A 364 -0.77 -35.68 23.13
CA ALA A 364 0.52 -35.92 23.78
C ALA A 364 1.73 -35.69 22.85
N ASN A 365 1.52 -35.66 21.52
CA ASN A 365 2.61 -35.43 20.57
C ASN A 365 2.89 -33.93 20.39
N ILE A 366 3.67 -33.36 21.30
CA ILE A 366 4.09 -31.95 21.23
C ILE A 366 5.20 -31.70 20.21
N LEU A 367 5.87 -32.74 19.67
CA LEU A 367 7.06 -32.59 18.82
C LEU A 367 6.72 -31.92 17.49
N GLN A 368 5.54 -32.19 16.92
CA GLN A 368 5.12 -31.55 15.68
C GLN A 368 4.95 -30.04 15.86
N ALA A 369 4.24 -29.61 16.91
CA ALA A 369 4.05 -28.20 17.23
C ALA A 369 5.38 -27.51 17.61
N PHE A 370 6.24 -28.21 18.35
CA PHE A 370 7.58 -27.73 18.71
C PHE A 370 8.45 -27.50 17.46
N ASN A 371 8.52 -28.48 16.56
CA ASN A 371 9.30 -28.37 15.32
C ASN A 371 8.75 -27.26 14.42
N PHE A 372 7.42 -27.13 14.30
CA PHE A 372 6.80 -26.04 13.55
C PHE A 372 7.19 -24.65 14.10
N ALA A 373 7.11 -24.47 15.43
CA ALA A 373 7.51 -23.23 16.08
C ALA A 373 9.01 -22.96 15.94
N LEU A 374 9.84 -24.00 15.99
CA LEU A 374 11.29 -23.88 15.86
C LEU A 374 11.69 -23.53 14.42
N ASP A 375 11.07 -24.15 13.43
CA ASP A 375 11.31 -23.84 12.02
C ASP A 375 10.82 -22.43 11.67
N ALA A 376 9.72 -21.98 12.28
CA ALA A 376 9.27 -20.59 12.18
C ALA A 376 10.33 -19.59 12.69
N GLN A 377 11.00 -19.91 13.81
CA GLN A 377 12.10 -19.11 14.37
C GLN A 377 13.35 -19.14 13.48
N LYS A 378 13.69 -20.29 12.90
CA LYS A 378 14.79 -20.38 11.92
C LYS A 378 14.51 -19.51 10.70
N GLN A 379 13.29 -19.57 10.16
CA GLN A 379 12.89 -18.78 8.99
C GLN A 379 12.95 -17.27 9.26
N LEU A 380 12.55 -16.82 10.46
CA LEU A 380 12.71 -15.43 10.90
C LEU A 380 14.17 -14.96 10.76
N HIS A 381 15.10 -15.68 11.39
CA HIS A 381 16.52 -15.35 11.34
C HIS A 381 17.06 -15.41 9.92
N GLN A 382 16.65 -16.38 9.12
CA GLN A 382 17.09 -16.50 7.73
C GLN A 382 16.65 -15.30 6.89
N THR A 383 15.39 -14.88 7.02
CA THR A 383 14.86 -13.70 6.32
C THR A 383 15.61 -12.43 6.72
N LEU A 384 15.89 -12.24 8.01
CA LEU A 384 16.65 -11.08 8.50
C LEU A 384 18.07 -11.05 7.90
N VAL A 385 18.78 -12.18 7.88
CA VAL A 385 20.13 -12.24 7.29
C VAL A 385 20.09 -11.87 5.80
N LYS A 386 19.14 -12.42 5.03
CA LYS A 386 19.00 -12.12 3.60
C LYS A 386 18.67 -10.64 3.36
N TYR A 387 17.83 -10.05 4.20
CA TYR A 387 17.52 -8.63 4.18
C TYR A 387 18.75 -7.75 4.44
N LEU A 388 19.54 -8.08 5.46
CA LEU A 388 20.76 -7.34 5.79
C LEU A 388 21.80 -7.39 4.66
N ILE A 389 21.95 -8.55 4.00
CA ILE A 389 22.85 -8.67 2.84
C ILE A 389 22.34 -7.82 1.67
N ALA A 390 21.03 -7.86 1.37
CA ALA A 390 20.45 -7.12 0.26
C ALA A 390 20.59 -5.59 0.38
N ASN A 391 20.72 -5.08 1.60
CA ASN A 391 20.85 -3.65 1.89
C ASN A 391 22.30 -3.15 1.97
N LEU A 392 23.31 -4.01 1.78
CA LEU A 392 24.71 -3.58 1.73
C LEU A 392 25.02 -2.77 0.46
N PRO A 393 26.08 -1.94 0.49
CA PRO A 393 26.65 -1.36 -0.72
C PRO A 393 26.95 -2.42 -1.79
N LEU A 394 26.83 -2.05 -3.07
CA LEU A 394 26.96 -2.99 -4.19
C LEU A 394 28.25 -3.82 -4.12
N GLU A 395 29.38 -3.18 -3.87
CA GLU A 395 30.68 -3.86 -3.77
C GLU A 395 30.70 -4.93 -2.68
N ASP A 396 30.09 -4.66 -1.54
CA ASP A 396 30.02 -5.60 -0.42
C ASP A 396 29.03 -6.75 -0.68
N ARG A 397 27.93 -6.48 -1.39
CA ARG A 397 27.03 -7.54 -1.90
C ARG A 397 27.78 -8.47 -2.86
N GLU A 398 28.50 -7.90 -3.82
CA GLU A 398 29.30 -8.70 -4.75
C GLU A 398 30.40 -9.49 -4.04
N ASN A 399 31.04 -8.91 -3.02
CA ASN A 399 32.00 -9.64 -2.20
C ASN A 399 31.35 -10.89 -1.61
N LEU A 400 30.21 -10.74 -0.94
CA LEU A 400 29.50 -11.86 -0.31
C LEU A 400 28.98 -12.87 -1.32
N GLU A 401 28.54 -12.44 -2.50
CA GLU A 401 27.94 -13.28 -3.55
C GLU A 401 28.96 -13.98 -4.47
N GLN A 402 30.17 -13.44 -4.58
CA GLN A 402 31.17 -13.91 -5.56
C GLN A 402 32.50 -14.35 -4.94
N GLY A 403 32.83 -13.90 -3.72
CA GLY A 403 34.12 -14.20 -3.08
C GLY A 403 34.27 -15.66 -2.62
N LYS A 404 35.36 -15.98 -1.94
CA LYS A 404 35.47 -17.21 -1.16
C LYS A 404 35.01 -16.94 0.27
N LEU A 405 34.06 -17.71 0.79
CA LEU A 405 33.51 -17.53 2.14
C LEU A 405 34.19 -18.45 3.16
N GLU A 406 34.55 -17.88 4.31
CA GLU A 406 34.94 -18.61 5.51
C GLU A 406 34.18 -18.03 6.70
N PHE A 407 33.59 -18.91 7.51
CA PHE A 407 32.70 -18.54 8.60
C PHE A 407 33.37 -18.78 9.95
N TYR A 408 33.18 -17.85 10.88
CA TYR A 408 33.72 -17.96 12.24
C TYR A 408 32.70 -17.56 13.30
N LYS A 409 32.79 -18.22 14.44
CA LYS A 409 32.07 -17.95 15.68
C LYS A 409 33.03 -17.42 16.72
N GLU A 410 32.59 -16.47 17.53
CA GLU A 410 33.40 -15.98 18.64
C GLU A 410 32.96 -16.58 19.96
N GLY A 411 33.91 -17.21 20.65
CA GLY A 411 33.72 -17.78 21.97
C GLY A 411 34.68 -17.18 23.00
N THR A 412 34.22 -17.18 24.24
CA THR A 412 35.01 -16.91 25.44
C THR A 412 35.23 -18.21 26.18
N TYR A 413 36.49 -18.56 26.45
CA TYR A 413 36.88 -19.84 27.05
C TYR A 413 37.63 -19.64 28.36
N LYS A 414 37.44 -20.55 29.31
CA LYS A 414 38.24 -20.67 30.53
C LYS A 414 39.38 -21.62 30.28
N ILE A 415 40.60 -21.18 30.52
CA ILE A 415 41.76 -22.06 30.52
C ILE A 415 41.85 -22.72 31.91
N GLY A 416 41.81 -24.05 31.92
CA GLY A 416 41.96 -24.87 33.13
C GLY A 416 43.33 -24.73 33.80
N THR A 417 43.45 -25.23 35.02
CA THR A 417 44.72 -25.22 35.78
C THR A 417 45.62 -26.41 35.47
N GLY A 418 45.12 -27.47 34.82
CA GLY A 418 45.88 -28.64 34.39
C GLY A 418 46.59 -28.43 33.05
N PHE A 419 47.75 -29.07 32.87
CA PHE A 419 48.60 -28.94 31.68
C PHE A 419 47.97 -29.48 30.37
N LEU A 420 46.98 -30.37 30.47
CA LEU A 420 46.29 -31.01 29.34
C LEU A 420 44.81 -30.60 29.23
N ASP A 421 44.35 -29.67 30.05
CA ASP A 421 42.94 -29.26 30.05
C ASP A 421 42.66 -28.44 28.79
N ALA A 422 41.74 -28.94 27.96
CA ALA A 422 41.21 -28.16 26.85
C ALA A 422 40.45 -26.94 27.41
N PRO A 423 40.56 -25.75 26.80
CA PRO A 423 39.77 -24.59 27.22
C PRO A 423 38.26 -24.89 27.20
N GLU A 424 37.57 -24.56 28.28
CA GLU A 424 36.13 -24.77 28.43
C GLU A 424 35.36 -23.54 27.92
N LEU A 425 34.41 -23.72 26.99
CA LEU A 425 33.58 -22.63 26.49
C LEU A 425 32.67 -22.09 27.61
N ILE A 426 32.80 -20.81 27.94
CA ILE A 426 31.97 -20.13 28.96
C ILE A 426 30.83 -19.35 28.30
N GLU A 427 31.12 -18.70 27.16
CA GLU A 427 30.16 -17.82 26.48
C GLU A 427 30.38 -17.89 24.98
N GLN A 428 29.29 -18.04 24.22
CA GLN A 428 29.28 -18.00 22.77
C GLN A 428 28.53 -16.74 22.33
N LYS A 429 29.17 -15.87 21.54
CA LYS A 429 28.48 -14.70 20.99
C LYS A 429 27.52 -15.13 19.89
N ASN A 430 26.32 -14.53 19.85
CA ASN A 430 25.28 -14.77 18.84
C ASN A 430 25.51 -14.00 17.52
N ARG A 431 26.78 -13.85 17.14
CA ARG A 431 27.20 -13.19 15.89
C ARG A 431 28.07 -14.10 15.05
N LEU A 432 27.96 -13.99 13.74
CA LEU A 432 28.77 -14.73 12.78
C LEU A 432 29.74 -13.78 12.09
N LEU A 433 31.02 -14.14 12.06
CA LEU A 433 32.02 -13.44 11.28
C LEU A 433 32.16 -14.10 9.91
N LEU A 434 32.10 -13.31 8.85
CA LEU A 434 32.30 -13.76 7.47
C LEU A 434 33.59 -13.18 6.92
N LYS A 435 34.60 -14.03 6.77
CA LYS A 435 35.80 -13.67 6.03
C LYS A 435 35.57 -13.98 4.56
N VAL A 436 35.81 -13.00 3.72
CA VAL A 436 35.48 -13.06 2.29
C VAL A 436 36.71 -12.69 1.49
N THR A 437 37.14 -13.56 0.59
CA THR A 437 38.27 -13.27 -0.31
C THR A 437 37.79 -13.17 -1.76
N ARG A 438 37.85 -11.98 -2.36
CA ARG A 438 37.51 -11.71 -3.77
C ARG A 438 38.63 -10.87 -4.39
N ASN A 439 39.03 -11.17 -5.63
CA ASN A 439 40.08 -10.42 -6.34
C ASN A 439 41.40 -10.25 -5.56
N LYS A 440 41.80 -11.25 -4.76
CA LYS A 440 42.97 -11.24 -3.84
C LYS A 440 42.85 -10.30 -2.64
N GLU A 441 41.77 -9.55 -2.52
CA GLU A 441 41.45 -8.75 -1.34
C GLU A 441 40.65 -9.60 -0.35
N THR A 442 40.88 -9.36 0.94
CA THR A 442 40.17 -10.06 2.02
C THR A 442 39.44 -9.05 2.88
N HIS A 443 38.14 -9.25 3.02
CA HIS A 443 37.26 -8.45 3.86
C HIS A 443 36.71 -9.32 4.98
N LEU A 444 36.34 -8.67 6.08
CA LEU A 444 35.69 -9.31 7.21
C LEU A 444 34.38 -8.58 7.49
N TYR A 445 33.30 -9.33 7.63
CA TYR A 445 31.99 -8.81 7.99
C TYR A 445 31.53 -9.44 9.30
N ALA A 446 30.84 -8.66 10.12
CA ALA A 446 30.19 -9.15 11.33
C ALA A 446 28.67 -9.08 11.15
N LEU A 447 28.04 -10.26 11.13
CA LEU A 447 26.60 -10.47 11.04
C LEU A 447 26.03 -10.61 12.44
N ASP A 448 25.22 -9.65 12.85
CA ASP A 448 24.56 -9.55 14.14
C ASP A 448 23.05 -9.23 13.93
N PRO A 449 22.24 -10.23 13.52
CA PRO A 449 20.82 -10.05 13.27
C PRO A 449 20.01 -9.67 14.50
N GLU A 450 20.48 -9.99 15.70
CA GLU A 450 19.86 -9.54 16.96
C GLU A 450 19.85 -8.02 17.07
N LYS A 451 20.89 -7.35 16.57
CA LYS A 451 20.97 -5.89 16.45
C LYS A 451 20.48 -5.37 15.11
N GLY A 452 20.06 -6.24 14.19
CA GLY A 452 19.72 -5.87 12.81
C GLY A 452 20.90 -5.29 12.04
N LEU A 453 22.12 -5.78 12.28
CA LEU A 453 23.34 -5.22 11.69
C LEU A 453 24.16 -6.26 10.92
N LEU A 454 24.67 -5.84 9.76
CA LEU A 454 25.75 -6.51 9.04
C LEU A 454 26.79 -5.46 8.70
N THR A 455 27.96 -5.54 9.36
CA THR A 455 28.96 -4.46 9.32
C THR A 455 30.28 -4.96 8.77
N LYS A 456 30.86 -4.21 7.81
CA LYS A 456 32.23 -4.44 7.35
C LYS A 456 33.21 -4.01 8.43
N ARG A 457 34.13 -4.90 8.81
CA ARG A 457 35.19 -4.64 9.78
C ARG A 457 36.37 -3.97 9.08
N PRO A 458 37.07 -3.04 9.76
CA PRO A 458 38.20 -2.32 9.17
C PRO A 458 39.42 -3.22 8.94
N ASN A 459 39.54 -4.34 9.68
CA ASN A 459 40.64 -5.27 9.59
C ASN A 459 40.24 -6.67 10.11
N LEU A 460 41.18 -7.62 10.06
CA LEU A 460 40.97 -9.02 10.47
C LEU A 460 41.25 -9.29 11.96
N ASN A 461 41.38 -8.25 12.80
CA ASN A 461 41.79 -8.45 14.20
C ASN A 461 40.77 -9.24 15.03
N ASP A 462 39.47 -9.17 14.68
CA ASP A 462 38.41 -9.97 15.33
C ASP A 462 38.62 -11.49 15.16
N LEU A 463 39.45 -11.92 14.20
CA LEU A 463 39.80 -13.34 14.01
C LEU A 463 41.00 -13.79 14.86
N LYS A 464 41.73 -12.86 15.49
CA LYS A 464 42.90 -13.19 16.29
C LYS A 464 42.47 -13.60 17.70
N SER A 465 43.06 -14.67 18.21
CA SER A 465 42.90 -15.05 19.61
C SER A 465 43.57 -14.03 20.53
N SER A 466 42.91 -13.66 21.62
CA SER A 466 43.50 -12.84 22.68
C SER A 466 43.24 -13.46 24.04
N ARG A 467 44.11 -13.21 25.01
CA ARG A 467 44.04 -13.80 26.35
C ARG A 467 44.10 -12.72 27.42
N ASN A 468 43.22 -12.80 28.41
CA ASN A 468 43.25 -12.00 29.61
C ASN A 468 43.18 -12.91 30.85
N GLY A 469 44.31 -13.11 31.53
CA GLY A 469 44.40 -14.05 32.66
C GLY A 469 44.09 -15.49 32.26
N SER A 470 43.09 -16.11 32.90
CA SER A 470 42.57 -17.45 32.57
C SER A 470 41.47 -17.43 31.51
N THR A 471 41.16 -16.27 30.92
CA THR A 471 40.11 -16.12 29.89
C THR A 471 40.75 -16.00 28.50
N LEU A 472 40.29 -16.82 27.56
CA LEU A 472 40.71 -16.84 26.16
C LEU A 472 39.53 -16.39 25.28
N PHE A 473 39.74 -15.36 24.47
CA PHE A 473 38.79 -14.93 23.44
C PHE A 473 39.29 -15.46 22.10
N GLN A 474 38.46 -16.23 21.40
CA GLN A 474 38.87 -16.89 20.16
C GLN A 474 37.74 -16.94 19.15
N ALA A 475 38.10 -16.74 17.88
CA ALA A 475 37.23 -17.01 16.75
C ALA A 475 37.48 -18.43 16.21
N GLU A 476 36.47 -19.28 16.24
CA GLU A 476 36.53 -20.66 15.76
C GLU A 476 35.85 -20.80 14.40
N ARG A 477 36.46 -21.57 13.50
CA ARG A 477 35.92 -21.80 12.16
C ARG A 477 34.66 -22.65 12.24
N VAL A 478 33.58 -22.18 11.62
CA VAL A 478 32.34 -22.93 11.43
C VAL A 478 32.43 -23.66 10.10
N GLN A 479 32.20 -24.97 10.10
CA GLN A 479 32.05 -25.74 8.87
C GLN A 479 30.58 -25.80 8.46
N PRO A 480 30.21 -25.25 7.28
CA PRO A 480 28.85 -25.34 6.77
C PRO A 480 28.47 -26.79 6.46
N GLN A 481 27.23 -27.17 6.76
CA GLN A 481 26.68 -28.49 6.46
C GLN A 481 25.72 -28.42 5.27
N GLY A 482 25.62 -29.50 4.47
CA GLY A 482 24.69 -29.61 3.34
C GLY A 482 25.33 -30.02 2.02
N LYS A 483 24.53 -30.55 1.09
CA LYS A 483 24.99 -31.16 -0.17
C LYS A 483 25.79 -30.21 -1.08
N ASN A 484 25.52 -28.90 -1.01
CA ASN A 484 26.14 -27.87 -1.86
C ASN A 484 27.04 -26.89 -1.08
N ALA A 485 27.31 -27.17 0.19
CA ALA A 485 27.96 -26.23 1.10
C ALA A 485 29.34 -25.76 0.62
N GLN A 486 30.16 -26.65 0.05
CA GLN A 486 31.48 -26.29 -0.47
C GLN A 486 31.37 -25.41 -1.72
N THR A 487 30.52 -25.78 -2.68
CA THR A 487 30.28 -25.01 -3.92
C THR A 487 29.69 -23.62 -3.65
N LEU A 488 28.98 -23.43 -2.53
CA LEU A 488 28.45 -22.13 -2.10
C LEU A 488 29.49 -21.27 -1.36
N GLN A 489 30.59 -21.88 -0.87
CA GLN A 489 31.72 -21.19 -0.26
C GLN A 489 32.80 -20.77 -1.27
N ASP A 490 32.90 -21.44 -2.42
CA ASP A 490 33.91 -21.13 -3.43
C ASP A 490 33.62 -19.84 -4.21
N VAL A 491 34.62 -19.35 -4.91
CA VAL A 491 34.51 -18.17 -5.79
C VAL A 491 33.50 -18.44 -6.89
N ARG A 492 32.61 -17.47 -7.15
CA ARG A 492 31.61 -17.51 -8.21
C ARG A 492 31.77 -16.31 -9.14
N ILE A 493 31.44 -16.50 -10.40
CA ILE A 493 31.37 -15.42 -11.39
C ILE A 493 29.92 -15.33 -11.82
N SER A 494 29.26 -14.22 -11.46
CA SER A 494 27.92 -13.90 -11.93
C SER A 494 27.97 -12.51 -12.58
N PRO A 495 27.48 -12.35 -13.83
CA PRO A 495 27.37 -11.05 -14.44
C PRO A 495 26.21 -10.25 -13.81
N GLY A 496 26.38 -8.94 -13.69
CA GLY A 496 25.33 -8.01 -13.27
C GLY A 496 25.15 -7.86 -11.76
N VAL A 497 24.18 -7.02 -11.39
CA VAL A 497 23.83 -6.70 -9.99
C VAL A 497 23.27 -7.95 -9.30
N PRO A 498 23.81 -8.38 -8.15
CA PRO A 498 23.32 -9.56 -7.47
C PRO A 498 21.88 -9.40 -6.93
N LYS A 499 21.04 -10.41 -7.14
CA LYS A 499 19.70 -10.54 -6.54
C LYS A 499 19.79 -11.07 -5.11
N SER A 500 20.52 -10.37 -4.25
CA SER A 500 20.99 -10.87 -2.95
C SER A 500 19.88 -11.41 -2.05
N PHE A 501 18.71 -10.76 -1.98
CA PHE A 501 17.62 -11.24 -1.11
C PHE A 501 17.14 -12.65 -1.50
N SER A 502 17.11 -12.97 -2.80
CA SER A 502 16.64 -14.27 -3.32
C SER A 502 17.77 -15.23 -3.69
N SER A 503 19.04 -14.87 -3.45
CA SER A 503 20.16 -15.69 -3.90
C SER A 503 20.32 -16.95 -3.04
N GLU A 504 20.72 -18.06 -3.67
CA GLU A 504 21.09 -19.28 -2.96
C GLU A 504 22.24 -19.05 -1.97
N ARG A 505 23.07 -18.06 -2.25
CA ARG A 505 24.26 -17.76 -1.47
C ARG A 505 23.94 -17.00 -0.19
N SER A 506 23.06 -16.02 -0.27
CA SER A 506 22.51 -15.36 0.92
C SER A 506 21.69 -16.33 1.75
N GLN A 507 20.93 -17.23 1.12
CA GLN A 507 20.26 -18.35 1.80
C GLN A 507 21.27 -19.27 2.52
N HIS A 508 22.39 -19.60 1.89
CA HIS A 508 23.45 -20.41 2.51
C HIS A 508 24.07 -19.71 3.73
N ILE A 509 24.40 -18.43 3.62
CA ILE A 509 24.93 -17.63 4.73
C ILE A 509 23.92 -17.63 5.90
N ALA A 510 22.64 -17.46 5.59
CA ALA A 510 21.56 -17.49 6.57
C ALA A 510 21.42 -18.86 7.27
N GLU A 511 21.55 -19.95 6.55
CA GLU A 511 21.55 -21.32 7.10
C GLU A 511 22.76 -21.58 8.01
N VAL A 512 23.95 -21.13 7.60
CA VAL A 512 25.16 -21.22 8.43
C VAL A 512 25.00 -20.41 9.71
N TYR A 513 24.41 -19.21 9.63
CA TYR A 513 24.10 -18.40 10.81
C TYR A 513 23.12 -19.11 11.75
N VAL A 514 22.00 -19.65 11.24
CA VAL A 514 21.02 -20.38 12.07
C VAL A 514 21.62 -21.64 12.70
N ALA A 515 22.41 -22.40 11.95
CA ALA A 515 23.16 -23.53 12.48
C ALA A 515 24.19 -23.07 13.53
N ALA A 516 24.76 -21.89 13.34
CA ALA A 516 25.71 -21.29 14.25
C ALA A 516 25.06 -20.87 15.59
N LEU A 517 23.81 -20.45 15.59
CA LEU A 517 23.08 -20.14 16.82
C LEU A 517 22.86 -21.37 17.71
N GLY A 518 22.74 -22.55 17.12
CA GLY A 518 22.46 -23.79 17.87
C GLY A 518 21.03 -23.86 18.42
N LEU A 519 20.08 -23.18 17.76
CA LEU A 519 18.69 -23.04 18.18
C LEU A 519 18.03 -24.39 18.51
N GLU A 520 18.35 -25.45 17.75
CA GLU A 520 17.80 -26.77 18.02
C GLU A 520 18.31 -27.36 19.35
N GLN A 521 19.61 -27.26 19.63
CA GLN A 521 20.17 -27.78 20.87
C GLN A 521 19.58 -27.04 22.08
N GLN A 522 19.36 -25.73 21.96
CA GLN A 522 18.83 -24.90 23.03
C GLN A 522 17.32 -25.09 23.25
N ALA A 523 16.54 -25.16 22.17
CA ALA A 523 15.08 -25.30 22.23
C ALA A 523 14.63 -26.70 22.71
N ARG A 524 15.40 -27.76 22.39
CA ARG A 524 15.05 -29.15 22.76
C ARG A 524 14.97 -29.35 24.27
N GLY A 525 15.81 -28.67 25.06
CA GLY A 525 15.94 -28.91 26.49
C GLY A 525 16.38 -30.35 26.81
N LEU A 526 16.97 -30.57 27.98
CA LEU A 526 17.37 -31.90 28.42
C LEU A 526 16.22 -32.62 29.12
N THR A 527 16.06 -33.91 28.86
CA THR A 527 15.25 -34.77 29.74
C THR A 527 16.02 -35.05 31.02
N SER A 528 15.31 -35.48 32.06
CA SER A 528 15.93 -35.86 33.34
C SER A 528 16.94 -37.01 33.18
N TYR A 529 16.79 -37.80 32.11
CA TYR A 529 17.69 -38.89 31.74
C TYR A 529 18.99 -38.40 31.06
N ASP A 530 18.90 -37.35 30.25
CA ASP A 530 20.07 -36.78 29.55
C ASP A 530 21.03 -36.09 30.54
N VAL A 531 20.48 -35.46 31.58
CA VAL A 531 21.23 -34.83 32.68
C VAL A 531 22.07 -35.88 33.45
N GLU A 532 21.53 -37.08 33.69
CA GLU A 532 22.26 -38.18 34.34
C GLU A 532 23.40 -38.75 33.49
N ARG A 533 23.32 -38.62 32.16
CA ARG A 533 24.40 -39.00 31.25
C ARG A 533 25.48 -37.91 31.10
N GLY A 534 25.44 -36.87 31.94
CA GLY A 534 26.45 -35.80 31.98
C GLY A 534 26.26 -34.71 30.93
N GLN A 535 25.07 -34.60 30.32
CA GLN A 535 24.76 -33.49 29.40
C GLN A 535 24.31 -32.26 30.21
N GLN A 536 24.87 -31.09 29.93
CA GLN A 536 24.57 -29.84 30.64
C GLN A 536 23.40 -29.08 30.00
N ALA A 537 22.52 -28.51 30.82
CA ALA A 537 21.37 -27.73 30.35
C ALA A 537 21.79 -26.34 29.88
N ALA A 538 21.31 -25.90 28.71
CA ALA A 538 21.46 -24.52 28.25
C ALA A 538 20.49 -23.58 28.99
N VAL A 539 21.00 -22.41 29.39
CA VAL A 539 20.41 -21.43 30.33
C VAL A 539 19.23 -20.65 29.72
N ALA A 540 18.25 -20.27 30.55
CA ALA A 540 17.07 -19.50 30.15
C ALA A 540 17.36 -18.04 29.71
N ASP A 541 18.42 -17.40 30.23
CA ASP A 541 18.80 -16.03 29.88
C ASP A 541 19.27 -15.93 28.42
N PHE A 542 19.99 -16.94 27.94
CA PHE A 542 20.43 -17.04 26.55
C PHE A 542 19.24 -17.07 25.56
N LEU A 543 18.12 -17.69 25.93
CA LEU A 543 16.92 -17.77 25.08
C LEU A 543 16.22 -16.41 24.91
N LEU A 544 16.38 -15.51 25.88
CA LEU A 544 15.83 -14.16 25.80
C LEU A 544 16.67 -13.27 24.87
N ASP A 545 17.99 -13.45 24.83
CA ASP A 545 18.87 -12.63 23.99
C ASP A 545 18.76 -12.96 22.49
N LEU A 546 18.33 -14.19 22.15
CA LEU A 546 18.09 -14.64 20.77
C LEU A 546 16.86 -14.03 20.09
N VAL A 547 16.02 -13.30 20.82
CA VAL A 547 14.87 -12.61 20.23
C VAL A 547 15.40 -11.41 19.45
N PRO A 548 15.32 -11.39 18.10
CA PRO A 548 15.91 -10.31 17.34
C PRO A 548 15.27 -8.98 17.74
N LEU A 549 16.12 -7.98 18.02
CA LEU A 549 15.72 -6.63 18.38
C LEU A 549 14.89 -6.56 19.68
N ARG A 550 15.09 -7.50 20.61
CA ARG A 550 14.40 -7.51 21.93
C ARG A 550 14.51 -6.20 22.68
N SER A 551 15.70 -5.58 22.71
CA SER A 551 15.92 -4.29 23.38
C SER A 551 14.98 -3.21 22.83
N ALA A 552 14.71 -3.24 21.52
CA ALA A 552 13.78 -2.36 20.85
C ALA A 552 12.36 -2.53 21.37
N ILE A 553 11.88 -3.78 21.37
CA ILE A 553 10.53 -4.16 21.79
C ILE A 553 10.29 -3.72 23.24
N VAL A 554 11.29 -3.91 24.10
CA VAL A 554 11.23 -3.51 25.51
C VAL A 554 11.22 -1.98 25.67
N ASN A 555 12.08 -1.25 24.96
CA ASN A 555 12.13 0.22 25.02
C ASN A 555 10.86 0.87 24.46
N PHE A 556 10.29 0.31 23.39
CA PHE A 556 9.03 0.78 22.79
C PHE A 556 7.85 0.56 23.75
N ARG A 557 7.74 -0.63 24.34
CA ARG A 557 6.72 -0.94 25.36
C ARG A 557 6.83 -0.03 26.60
N ALA A 558 8.04 0.47 26.88
CA ALA A 558 8.31 1.39 27.98
C ALA A 558 8.15 2.89 27.62
N GLY A 559 7.88 3.24 26.34
CA GLY A 559 7.72 4.63 25.89
C GLY A 559 9.03 5.42 25.75
N HIS A 560 10.18 4.75 25.69
CA HIS A 560 11.51 5.38 25.57
C HIS A 560 11.93 5.54 24.10
N TYR A 561 11.23 6.41 23.36
CA TYR A 561 11.42 6.58 21.90
C TYR A 561 12.82 7.07 21.48
N GLY A 562 13.48 7.90 22.29
CA GLY A 562 14.83 8.42 21.99
C GLY A 562 15.96 7.39 22.14
N ALA A 563 15.78 6.38 23.00
CA ALA A 563 16.71 5.25 23.13
C ALA A 563 16.37 4.08 22.19
N GLY A 564 15.14 4.05 21.67
CA GLY A 564 14.68 3.09 20.64
C GLY A 564 14.89 3.55 19.19
N ALA A 565 15.49 4.74 18.96
CA ALA A 565 15.68 5.31 17.63
C ALA A 565 16.64 4.51 16.72
N PHE A 566 17.49 3.66 17.29
CA PHE A 566 18.32 2.73 16.52
C PHE A 566 17.49 1.57 15.92
N ASP A 567 16.33 1.27 16.52
CA ASP A 567 15.64 0.00 16.33
C ASP A 567 14.31 0.11 15.55
N LEU A 568 14.15 1.20 14.80
CA LEU A 568 13.07 1.39 13.81
C LEU A 568 13.19 0.43 12.60
N THR A 569 14.11 -0.54 12.67
CA THR A 569 14.33 -1.62 11.69
C THR A 569 13.09 -2.48 11.49
N LEU A 570 12.13 -2.46 12.43
CA LEU A 570 10.94 -3.31 12.44
C LEU A 570 9.64 -2.60 12.05
N ASP A 571 9.53 -1.29 12.29
CA ASP A 571 8.46 -0.47 11.71
C ASP A 571 8.54 -0.46 10.17
N ILE A 572 9.72 -0.80 9.61
CA ILE A 572 9.93 -1.08 8.17
C ILE A 572 9.07 -2.25 7.65
N PHE A 573 8.67 -3.20 8.51
CA PHE A 573 8.00 -4.43 8.09
C PHE A 573 6.49 -4.50 8.39
N ALA A 574 5.97 -3.67 9.31
CA ALA A 574 4.56 -3.75 9.75
C ALA A 574 4.04 -2.42 10.28
N LEU A 575 3.74 -1.45 9.42
CA LEU A 575 2.90 -0.32 9.81
C LEU A 575 1.43 -0.76 9.99
N VAL A 576 1.17 -1.44 11.11
CA VAL A 576 -0.13 -1.43 11.79
C VAL A 576 0.12 -1.33 13.30
N THR A 577 -0.33 -0.19 13.82
CA THR A 577 -0.52 0.20 15.22
C THR A 577 -0.80 -0.90 16.26
N ALA A 578 -0.15 -0.77 17.42
CA ALA A 578 -0.76 -1.08 18.71
C ALA A 578 -0.46 0.02 19.75
N GLY A 579 -1.37 1.00 19.85
CA GLY A 579 -1.79 1.62 21.11
C GLY A 579 -0.86 2.64 21.80
N LEU A 580 -1.17 3.93 21.62
CA LEU A 580 -0.92 4.96 22.63
C LEU A 580 -2.25 5.38 23.27
N GLY A 581 -2.47 4.97 24.53
CA GLY A 581 -3.14 5.82 25.53
C GLY A 581 -4.59 5.55 25.94
N ALA A 582 -4.87 4.48 26.69
CA ALA A 582 -5.79 4.50 27.84
C ALA A 582 -5.53 3.31 28.78
N GLY A 583 -5.63 3.52 30.09
CA GLY A 583 -5.09 2.67 31.17
C GLY A 583 -5.48 1.18 31.17
N GLY A 584 -4.60 0.39 31.78
CA GLY A 584 -4.53 -1.06 31.67
C GLY A 584 -5.81 -1.84 31.94
N LYS A 585 -6.16 -2.73 31.00
CA LYS A 585 -7.08 -3.87 31.20
C LYS A 585 -7.08 -4.91 30.05
N VAL A 586 -5.99 -5.06 29.27
CA VAL A 586 -5.96 -6.04 28.15
C VAL A 586 -5.27 -7.37 28.52
N LEU A 587 -4.62 -7.48 29.68
CA LEU A 587 -3.87 -8.69 30.05
C LEU A 587 -4.73 -9.91 30.44
N LYS A 588 -6.05 -9.90 30.19
CA LYS A 588 -6.97 -10.98 30.58
C LYS A 588 -7.62 -11.77 29.42
N ALA A 589 -7.30 -11.45 28.17
CA ALA A 589 -7.86 -12.15 27.00
C ALA A 589 -6.93 -13.23 26.39
N LEU A 590 -5.88 -13.66 27.11
CA LEU A 590 -4.90 -14.66 26.63
C LEU A 590 -5.18 -16.10 27.12
N LYS A 591 -6.38 -16.38 27.65
CA LYS A 591 -6.78 -17.72 28.08
C LYS A 591 -8.16 -18.12 27.56
N SER A 592 -8.26 -18.30 26.24
CA SER A 592 -9.15 -19.31 25.62
C SER A 592 -9.02 -19.24 24.08
N THR A 593 -8.40 -20.28 23.51
CA THR A 593 -8.71 -20.88 22.19
C THR A 593 -9.05 -19.97 21.01
N GLY A 594 -8.14 -19.93 20.03
CA GLY A 594 -8.48 -19.82 18.60
C GLY A 594 -8.80 -18.43 18.05
N SER A 595 -8.15 -18.07 16.93
CA SER A 595 -8.36 -16.88 16.09
C SER A 595 -8.13 -15.49 16.73
N ALA A 596 -6.90 -14.99 16.63
CA ALA A 596 -6.59 -13.57 16.83
C ALA A 596 -5.42 -13.10 15.93
N VAL A 597 -5.47 -13.41 14.63
CA VAL A 597 -4.43 -12.98 13.66
C VAL A 597 -4.97 -12.17 12.47
N SER A 598 -6.28 -11.99 12.29
CA SER A 598 -6.81 -11.44 11.02
C SER A 598 -6.91 -9.91 10.89
N LYS A 599 -6.50 -9.09 11.88
CA LYS A 599 -6.71 -7.61 11.82
C LYS A 599 -5.48 -6.75 11.50
N VAL A 600 -4.55 -7.21 10.64
CA VAL A 600 -3.33 -6.44 10.28
C VAL A 600 -3.04 -6.41 8.75
N LEU A 601 -4.03 -6.67 7.89
CA LEU A 601 -3.82 -6.85 6.44
C LEU A 601 -4.06 -5.60 5.56
N LYS A 602 -3.51 -4.42 5.93
CA LYS A 602 -3.55 -3.22 5.05
C LYS A 602 -2.19 -2.52 4.86
N VAL A 603 -1.08 -3.26 4.81
CA VAL A 603 0.24 -2.66 4.56
C VAL A 603 0.82 -3.11 3.22
N GLY A 604 0.56 -2.28 2.21
CA GLY A 604 1.55 -1.98 1.18
C GLY A 604 1.78 -2.97 0.05
N LYS A 605 0.79 -3.72 -0.45
CA LYS A 605 0.94 -4.26 -1.81
C LYS A 605 0.97 -3.07 -2.77
N ILE A 606 2.14 -2.71 -3.30
CA ILE A 606 2.32 -1.59 -4.24
C ILE A 606 1.37 -1.73 -5.44
N PHE A 607 0.92 -2.95 -5.75
CA PHE A 607 -0.22 -3.19 -6.64
C PHE A 607 -0.99 -4.44 -6.19
N GLY A 608 -2.21 -4.24 -5.67
CA GLY A 608 -3.21 -5.30 -5.58
C GLY A 608 -3.93 -5.45 -6.92
N THR A 609 -3.70 -6.55 -7.63
CA THR A 609 -4.47 -7.05 -8.80
C THR A 609 -4.71 -6.14 -10.02
N ALA A 610 -4.22 -4.91 -10.07
CA ALA A 610 -4.36 -4.05 -11.25
C ALA A 610 -3.33 -4.42 -12.34
N THR A 611 -3.82 -4.87 -13.50
CA THR A 611 -3.02 -5.13 -14.70
C THR A 611 -2.55 -3.81 -15.32
N LEU A 612 -1.23 -3.60 -15.37
CA LEU A 612 -0.54 -2.44 -15.98
C LEU A 612 -0.68 -2.34 -17.52
N GLY A 613 -1.69 -2.97 -18.12
CA GLY A 613 -1.91 -2.98 -19.57
C GLY A 613 -2.18 -1.61 -20.21
N GLU A 614 -2.42 -0.58 -19.38
CA GLU A 614 -2.63 0.81 -19.82
C GLU A 614 -1.40 1.71 -19.64
N LEU A 615 -0.32 1.22 -19.01
CA LEU A 615 0.98 1.91 -19.02
C LEU A 615 1.83 1.40 -20.19
N ASN A 616 1.30 1.53 -21.39
CA ASN A 616 2.13 1.53 -22.59
C ASN A 616 2.70 2.95 -22.74
N PRO A 617 4.00 3.21 -22.49
CA PRO A 617 4.60 4.52 -22.72
C PRO A 617 4.52 5.00 -24.19
N LEU A 618 3.93 4.22 -25.10
CA LEU A 618 3.72 4.55 -26.51
C LEU A 618 2.34 5.11 -26.90
N SER A 619 1.40 5.36 -25.98
CA SER A 619 0.22 6.19 -26.29
C SER A 619 0.38 7.64 -25.82
N GLY A 620 1.40 8.33 -26.37
CA GLY A 620 1.46 9.79 -26.40
C GLY A 620 2.48 10.45 -25.48
N THR A 621 3.74 10.49 -25.94
CA THR A 621 4.81 11.44 -25.53
C THR A 621 5.20 11.43 -24.05
N GLY A 622 6.35 10.81 -23.78
CA GLY A 622 7.11 10.90 -22.54
C GLY A 622 7.71 12.28 -22.30
N ASP A 623 6.87 13.24 -21.91
CA ASP A 623 7.29 14.48 -21.25
C ASP A 623 6.71 14.50 -19.83
N LEU A 624 7.36 13.73 -18.96
CA LEU A 624 7.36 14.02 -17.54
C LEU A 624 8.35 15.17 -17.38
N TRP A 625 7.86 16.40 -17.20
CA TRP A 625 8.68 17.54 -16.79
C TRP A 625 9.21 17.26 -15.37
N VAL A 626 10.18 16.37 -15.26
CA VAL A 626 11.23 16.59 -14.30
C VAL A 626 11.83 17.92 -14.72
N GLY A 627 12.14 18.83 -13.81
CA GLY A 627 12.63 20.16 -14.18
C GLY A 627 11.65 21.24 -13.81
N ALA A 628 11.55 21.58 -12.53
CA ALA A 628 10.91 22.81 -12.08
C ALA A 628 9.38 22.95 -12.27
N GLY A 629 8.60 21.89 -12.44
CA GLY A 629 7.14 22.00 -12.33
C GLY A 629 6.49 20.65 -12.20
N LYS A 630 5.81 20.38 -11.08
CA LYS A 630 4.93 19.22 -10.91
C LYS A 630 3.68 19.42 -11.77
N LEU A 631 3.83 19.40 -13.09
CA LEU A 631 2.74 19.22 -14.01
C LEU A 631 2.62 17.72 -14.18
N LEU A 632 1.81 17.07 -13.33
CA LEU A 632 1.16 15.77 -13.54
C LEU A 632 0.43 15.38 -12.23
N THR A 633 -0.88 15.66 -12.16
CA THR A 633 -1.81 14.74 -11.51
C THR A 633 -2.27 13.77 -12.59
N CYS A 634 -1.60 12.62 -12.72
CA CYS A 634 -2.25 11.46 -13.32
C CYS A 634 -3.23 10.93 -12.27
N GLY A 635 -4.41 11.54 -12.19
CA GLY A 635 -5.61 10.78 -11.85
C GLY A 635 -6.07 10.12 -13.14
N LEU A 636 -6.18 8.79 -13.15
CA LEU A 636 -6.82 8.05 -14.23
C LEU A 636 -8.24 8.60 -14.46
N SER A 637 -8.39 9.52 -15.42
CA SER A 637 -9.55 9.68 -16.29
C SER A 637 -9.38 10.92 -17.16
N THR A 638 -9.70 10.78 -18.46
CA THR A 638 -9.78 11.82 -19.51
C THR A 638 -8.49 12.29 -20.17
N ALA A 639 -7.93 11.46 -21.06
CA ALA A 639 -7.15 11.96 -22.20
C ALA A 639 -7.62 11.30 -23.51
N ALA A 640 -8.85 11.62 -23.92
CA ALA A 640 -9.29 11.38 -25.30
C ALA A 640 -8.85 12.50 -26.26
N GLN A 641 -8.25 13.60 -25.76
CA GLN A 641 -7.93 14.81 -26.54
C GLN A 641 -6.57 15.47 -26.21
N GLY A 642 -5.72 14.89 -25.35
CA GLY A 642 -4.34 15.37 -25.12
C GLY A 642 -4.19 16.67 -24.31
N ILE A 643 -5.22 17.16 -23.61
CA ILE A 643 -5.16 18.35 -22.72
C ILE A 643 -4.80 17.91 -21.29
N LYS A 644 -3.76 18.49 -20.69
CA LYS A 644 -3.31 18.16 -19.32
C LYS A 644 -3.85 19.19 -18.32
N LYS A 645 -4.48 18.75 -17.22
CA LYS A 645 -5.03 19.64 -16.18
C LYS A 645 -3.99 19.96 -15.09
N LEU A 646 -3.94 21.23 -14.66
CA LEU A 646 -3.05 21.69 -13.60
C LEU A 646 -3.58 21.38 -12.20
N ARG A 647 -2.66 21.02 -11.30
CA ARG A 647 -2.91 20.90 -9.86
C ARG A 647 -3.20 22.29 -9.27
N GLY A 648 -4.17 22.36 -8.36
CA GLY A 648 -4.57 23.63 -7.74
C GLY A 648 -5.48 24.49 -8.62
N THR A 649 -6.12 23.89 -9.64
CA THR A 649 -7.16 24.58 -10.41
C THR A 649 -8.28 25.03 -9.47
N ALA A 650 -8.48 26.35 -9.42
CA ALA A 650 -9.48 27.04 -8.65
C ALA A 650 -10.86 26.40 -8.88
N THR A 651 -11.53 26.11 -7.78
CA THR A 651 -12.93 25.70 -7.81
C THR A 651 -13.78 26.89 -8.25
N ARG A 652 -15.05 26.62 -8.57
CA ARG A 652 -16.00 27.69 -8.88
C ARG A 652 -16.17 28.69 -7.72
N VAL A 653 -15.91 28.27 -6.48
CA VAL A 653 -15.96 29.16 -5.30
C VAL A 653 -14.74 30.06 -5.29
N ASP A 654 -13.55 29.50 -5.50
CA ASP A 654 -12.29 30.26 -5.52
C ASP A 654 -12.27 31.29 -6.65
N LEU A 655 -12.79 30.93 -7.84
CA LEU A 655 -12.94 31.86 -8.96
C LEU A 655 -13.97 32.97 -8.68
N LEU A 656 -15.06 32.66 -7.97
CA LEU A 656 -16.04 33.67 -7.59
C LEU A 656 -15.45 34.66 -6.59
N GLU A 657 -14.67 34.16 -5.64
CA GLU A 657 -13.96 35.01 -4.68
C GLU A 657 -12.89 35.85 -5.39
N ALA A 658 -12.10 35.25 -6.28
CA ALA A 658 -11.11 35.95 -7.09
C ALA A 658 -11.76 37.04 -7.96
N GLY A 659 -12.94 36.79 -8.53
CA GLY A 659 -13.71 37.77 -9.30
C GLY A 659 -14.19 39.00 -8.50
N LYS A 660 -14.08 38.98 -7.16
CA LYS A 660 -14.31 40.19 -6.33
C LYS A 660 -13.08 41.09 -6.25
N HIS A 661 -11.89 40.54 -6.48
CA HIS A 661 -10.60 41.22 -6.30
C HIS A 661 -9.90 41.54 -7.63
N PHE A 662 -10.26 40.83 -8.70
CA PHE A 662 -9.66 40.97 -10.04
C PHE A 662 -10.73 41.28 -11.09
N GLU A 663 -10.33 41.77 -12.27
CA GLU A 663 -11.25 42.19 -13.34
C GLU A 663 -12.11 41.02 -13.84
N SER A 664 -11.54 39.82 -13.84
CA SER A 664 -12.21 38.56 -14.13
C SER A 664 -11.39 37.41 -13.55
N ALA A 665 -12.04 36.28 -13.28
CA ALA A 665 -11.38 35.02 -12.97
C ALA A 665 -12.04 33.89 -13.77
N ALA A 666 -11.24 32.98 -14.33
CA ALA A 666 -11.75 31.88 -15.12
C ALA A 666 -10.84 30.65 -15.08
N ASN A 667 -11.43 29.47 -15.26
CA ASN A 667 -10.70 28.31 -15.75
C ASN A 667 -10.68 28.36 -17.27
N GLY A 668 -9.55 28.02 -17.86
CA GLY A 668 -9.35 28.05 -19.30
C GLY A 668 -8.14 27.24 -19.71
N THR A 669 -7.92 27.21 -21.02
CA THR A 669 -6.78 26.52 -21.62
C THR A 669 -5.77 27.53 -22.14
N PHE A 670 -4.49 27.23 -22.01
CA PHE A 670 -3.39 28.01 -22.60
C PHE A 670 -2.27 27.09 -23.05
N LYS A 671 -1.33 27.64 -23.81
CA LYS A 671 -0.18 26.92 -24.32
C LYS A 671 0.97 26.96 -23.32
N LEU A 672 1.57 25.80 -23.06
CA LEU A 672 2.81 25.65 -22.30
C LEU A 672 3.77 24.79 -23.12
N GLY A 673 4.65 25.45 -23.87
CA GLY A 673 5.41 24.80 -24.94
C GLY A 673 4.48 24.27 -26.04
N GLU A 674 4.70 23.04 -26.49
CA GLU A 674 3.87 22.38 -27.50
C GLU A 674 2.49 21.94 -26.98
N HIS A 675 2.33 21.84 -25.65
CA HIS A 675 1.15 21.27 -25.02
C HIS A 675 0.08 22.31 -24.68
N THR A 676 -1.18 21.88 -24.76
CA THR A 676 -2.32 22.66 -24.25
C THR A 676 -2.63 22.17 -22.85
N VAL A 677 -2.69 23.09 -21.89
CA VAL A 677 -2.96 22.78 -20.49
C VAL A 677 -4.20 23.54 -19.99
N GLU A 678 -4.97 22.92 -19.11
CA GLU A 678 -6.11 23.54 -18.43
C GLU A 678 -5.67 24.08 -17.07
N GLY A 679 -5.92 25.37 -16.80
CA GLY A 679 -5.55 26.05 -15.56
C GLY A 679 -6.47 27.20 -15.19
N SER A 680 -6.24 27.75 -14.00
CA SER A 680 -6.97 28.91 -13.48
C SER A 680 -6.19 30.18 -13.70
N ALA A 681 -6.89 31.23 -14.11
CA ALA A 681 -6.28 32.53 -14.37
C ALA A 681 -7.18 33.67 -13.89
N VAL A 682 -6.56 34.81 -13.60
CA VAL A 682 -7.23 36.08 -13.31
C VAL A 682 -6.79 37.15 -14.31
N LEU A 683 -7.71 38.03 -14.65
CA LEU A 683 -7.47 39.16 -15.53
C LEU A 683 -7.10 40.38 -14.68
N LEU A 684 -5.95 40.98 -14.99
CA LEU A 684 -5.49 42.20 -14.37
C LEU A 684 -4.79 43.09 -15.41
N ASN A 685 -5.19 44.35 -15.51
CA ASN A 685 -4.66 45.30 -16.48
C ASN A 685 -4.75 44.77 -17.93
N GLY A 686 -5.85 44.10 -18.26
CA GLY A 686 -6.09 43.52 -19.60
C GLY A 686 -5.22 42.32 -19.97
N LYS A 687 -4.48 41.72 -19.02
CA LYS A 687 -3.67 40.51 -19.23
C LYS A 687 -4.08 39.39 -18.28
N TRP A 688 -4.08 38.16 -18.76
CA TRP A 688 -4.36 36.98 -17.95
C TRP A 688 -3.09 36.51 -17.25
N TYR A 689 -3.19 36.24 -15.96
CA TYR A 689 -2.12 35.68 -15.13
C TYR A 689 -2.59 34.39 -14.50
N ALA A 690 -1.70 33.41 -14.36
CA ALA A 690 -2.00 32.19 -13.64
C ALA A 690 -2.39 32.50 -12.19
N PHE A 691 -3.31 31.73 -11.61
CA PHE A 691 -3.91 32.00 -10.32
C PHE A 691 -3.68 30.85 -9.34
N ASP A 692 -3.10 31.17 -8.18
CA ASP A 692 -2.92 30.25 -7.05
C ASP A 692 -4.14 30.38 -6.12
N ALA A 693 -5.01 29.36 -6.13
CA ALA A 693 -6.23 29.35 -5.34
C ALA A 693 -5.96 29.21 -3.83
N ASP A 694 -4.85 28.58 -3.42
CA ASP A 694 -4.51 28.41 -2.00
C ASP A 694 -4.04 29.75 -1.40
N ARG A 695 -3.31 30.54 -2.19
CA ARG A 695 -2.82 31.88 -1.78
C ARG A 695 -3.77 33.02 -2.15
N MET A 696 -4.77 32.76 -2.99
CA MET A 696 -5.66 33.77 -3.56
C MET A 696 -4.91 34.91 -4.28
N GLN A 697 -3.83 34.58 -5.00
CA GLN A 697 -2.99 35.57 -5.68
C GLN A 697 -2.61 35.12 -7.10
N PRO A 698 -2.49 36.06 -8.06
CA PRO A 698 -1.88 35.77 -9.35
C PRO A 698 -0.37 35.58 -9.22
N TYR A 699 0.24 34.91 -10.17
CA TYR A 699 1.70 34.75 -10.21
C TYR A 699 2.23 34.70 -11.66
N GLY A 700 3.54 34.86 -11.78
CA GLY A 700 4.26 34.70 -13.04
C GLY A 700 4.04 35.81 -14.07
N SER A 701 4.49 35.52 -15.29
CA SER A 701 4.30 36.37 -16.47
C SER A 701 2.89 36.20 -17.05
N PRO A 702 2.42 37.12 -17.90
CA PRO A 702 1.15 36.96 -18.60
C PRO A 702 1.08 35.62 -19.35
N LEU A 703 -0.05 34.93 -19.24
CA LEU A 703 -0.33 33.72 -19.99
C LEU A 703 -0.52 34.05 -21.48
N GLU A 704 0.18 33.32 -22.34
CA GLU A 704 0.01 33.40 -23.80
C GLU A 704 -1.19 32.55 -24.24
N ASP A 705 -2.01 33.09 -25.14
CA ASP A 705 -3.16 32.40 -25.75
C ASP A 705 -4.17 31.78 -24.77
N PHE A 706 -4.38 32.40 -23.60
CA PHE A 706 -5.39 31.94 -22.64
C PHE A 706 -6.80 32.07 -23.21
N SER A 707 -7.52 30.95 -23.26
CA SER A 707 -8.90 30.85 -23.70
C SER A 707 -9.79 30.36 -22.56
N ALA A 708 -10.69 31.23 -22.08
CA ALA A 708 -11.56 30.92 -20.96
C ALA A 708 -12.67 29.94 -21.36
N LEU A 709 -12.83 28.85 -20.60
CA LEU A 709 -13.88 27.85 -20.81
C LEU A 709 -15.23 28.29 -20.23
N GLN A 710 -15.23 29.14 -19.19
CA GLN A 710 -16.37 29.85 -18.62
C GLN A 710 -15.88 31.14 -17.93
N THR A 711 -16.23 32.32 -18.45
CA THR A 711 -16.01 33.61 -17.76
C THR A 711 -17.23 33.95 -16.90
N LEU A 712 -17.05 34.10 -15.59
CA LEU A 712 -18.01 34.78 -14.73
C LEU A 712 -17.73 36.29 -14.83
N ALA A 713 -18.18 36.94 -15.91
CA ALA A 713 -18.16 38.40 -16.00
C ALA A 713 -19.41 38.99 -15.34
N PRO A 714 -19.32 40.09 -14.56
CA PRO A 714 -20.48 40.89 -14.22
C PRO A 714 -20.97 41.60 -15.50
N SER A 715 -22.18 41.30 -15.95
CA SER A 715 -22.72 41.81 -17.22
C SER A 715 -23.03 43.32 -17.13
N PRO A 716 -22.55 44.17 -18.08
CA PRO A 716 -22.99 45.54 -18.23
C PRO A 716 -24.30 45.62 -19.04
N ASN A 717 -25.24 46.41 -18.53
CA ASN A 717 -26.58 46.68 -19.08
C ASN A 717 -26.63 46.96 -20.59
N THR A 718 -27.66 46.42 -21.26
CA THR A 718 -28.45 47.17 -22.27
C THR A 718 -29.90 46.66 -22.31
N HIS A 719 -30.83 47.52 -21.86
CA HIS A 719 -32.26 47.49 -22.23
C HIS A 719 -32.36 47.75 -23.75
N THR A 720 -33.34 47.30 -24.53
CA THR A 720 -34.78 47.66 -24.56
C THR A 720 -35.47 46.84 -25.70
N PRO A 721 -36.79 46.93 -26.00
CA PRO A 721 -37.70 45.78 -25.90
C PRO A 721 -38.51 45.49 -27.19
N GLY A 722 -39.16 44.32 -27.25
CA GLY A 722 -40.12 43.99 -28.31
C GLY A 722 -41.03 42.83 -27.93
N THR A 723 -42.21 43.17 -27.44
CA THR A 723 -43.22 42.33 -26.83
C THR A 723 -44.09 41.57 -27.84
N HIS A 724 -44.47 40.31 -27.54
CA HIS A 724 -45.90 40.00 -27.39
C HIS A 724 -46.24 38.71 -26.63
N ARG A 725 -47.05 38.94 -25.59
CA ARG A 725 -48.15 38.12 -25.04
C ARG A 725 -47.82 36.83 -24.30
N VAL A 726 -47.52 37.08 -23.03
CA VAL A 726 -47.92 36.29 -21.86
C VAL A 726 -49.43 36.07 -21.82
N HIS A 727 -49.83 34.83 -21.55
CA HIS A 727 -50.97 34.51 -20.69
C HIS A 727 -50.49 33.57 -19.57
N PRO A 728 -51.12 33.64 -18.39
CA PRO A 728 -50.41 33.74 -17.13
C PRO A 728 -50.67 32.52 -16.24
N TYR A 729 -49.62 31.76 -15.92
CA TYR A 729 -49.65 30.94 -14.71
C TYR A 729 -48.97 31.71 -13.57
N HIS A 730 -49.82 32.44 -12.85
CA HIS A 730 -49.86 32.48 -11.41
C HIS A 730 -48.53 32.28 -10.65
N HIS A 731 -48.02 33.40 -10.14
CA HIS A 731 -47.50 33.42 -8.77
C HIS A 731 -48.63 33.04 -7.81
N SER A 732 -48.78 31.76 -7.52
CA SER A 732 -49.45 31.28 -6.31
C SER A 732 -48.72 30.03 -5.85
N GLY A 733 -47.87 30.21 -4.85
CA GLY A 733 -47.10 29.14 -4.23
C GLY A 733 -45.74 28.95 -4.89
N LEU A 734 -44.78 29.83 -4.56
CA LEU A 734 -43.47 29.29 -4.21
C LEU A 734 -43.78 28.24 -3.13
N ARG A 735 -43.91 26.96 -3.50
CA ARG A 735 -43.49 25.93 -2.56
C ARG A 735 -42.05 26.32 -2.30
N GLN A 736 -41.80 26.91 -1.13
CA GLN A 736 -40.46 26.91 -0.58
C GLN A 736 -39.98 25.48 -0.83
N ARG A 737 -38.99 25.28 -1.74
CA ARG A 737 -38.31 24.00 -1.77
C ARG A 737 -37.86 23.82 -0.33
N PRO A 738 -38.33 22.77 0.36
CA PRO A 738 -38.00 22.61 1.77
C PRO A 738 -36.49 22.75 1.86
N LYS A 739 -36.02 23.62 2.75
CA LYS A 739 -34.58 23.71 3.01
C LYS A 739 -34.14 22.29 3.32
N ILE A 740 -33.33 21.71 2.44
CA ILE A 740 -32.75 20.39 2.67
C ILE A 740 -31.77 20.58 3.81
N THR A 741 -32.11 20.06 4.98
CA THR A 741 -31.27 20.11 6.16
C THR A 741 -30.45 18.84 6.24
N ARG A 742 -29.20 18.97 6.66
CA ARG A 742 -28.34 17.81 6.94
C ARG A 742 -29.04 16.86 7.89
N LYS A 743 -28.98 15.57 7.57
CA LYS A 743 -29.42 14.49 8.47
C LYS A 743 -28.21 13.72 9.00
N ALA A 744 -28.35 13.21 10.21
CA ALA A 744 -27.34 12.33 10.80
C ALA A 744 -27.36 11.00 10.05
N LEU A 745 -26.17 10.43 9.81
CA LEU A 745 -26.05 9.12 9.19
C LEU A 745 -26.62 8.04 10.11
N PRO A 746 -27.25 7.00 9.55
CA PRO A 746 -27.76 5.89 10.33
C PRO A 746 -26.63 5.13 11.04
N GLU A 747 -26.96 4.53 12.19
CA GLU A 747 -26.12 3.51 12.82
C GLU A 747 -26.22 2.20 12.00
N GLY A 748 -25.10 1.51 11.76
CA GLY A 748 -25.05 0.32 10.89
C GLY A 748 -24.97 0.66 9.39
N SER A 749 -25.13 -0.34 8.52
CA SER A 749 -24.99 -0.21 7.05
C SER A 749 -25.89 0.88 6.46
N TYR A 750 -25.34 1.79 5.66
CA TYR A 750 -26.14 2.85 5.02
C TYR A 750 -27.23 2.28 4.10
N SER A 751 -26.87 1.30 3.26
CA SER A 751 -27.75 0.71 2.24
C SER A 751 -28.92 -0.01 2.88
N GLU A 752 -28.65 -0.77 3.95
CA GLU A 752 -29.66 -1.50 4.73
C GLU A 752 -30.61 -0.52 5.43
N ALA A 753 -30.06 0.45 6.18
CA ALA A 753 -30.85 1.38 6.98
C ALA A 753 -31.77 2.28 6.15
N THR A 754 -31.32 2.65 4.95
CA THR A 754 -32.12 3.46 4.01
C THR A 754 -33.05 2.63 3.14
N LYS A 755 -32.91 1.31 3.14
CA LYS A 755 -33.65 0.39 2.26
C LYS A 755 -33.57 0.79 0.77
N GLY A 756 -32.45 1.39 0.37
CA GLY A 756 -32.19 1.86 -1.00
C GLY A 756 -32.79 3.21 -1.35
N LYS A 757 -33.46 3.90 -0.41
CA LYS A 757 -34.05 5.22 -0.65
C LYS A 757 -33.02 6.33 -0.62
N LEU A 758 -33.19 7.31 -1.51
CA LEU A 758 -32.31 8.48 -1.53
C LEU A 758 -32.72 9.48 -0.45
N GLU A 759 -31.91 9.56 0.62
CA GLU A 759 -32.05 10.61 1.61
C GLU A 759 -31.21 11.84 1.21
N VAL A 760 -31.86 12.82 0.59
CA VAL A 760 -31.20 14.01 0.03
C VAL A 760 -30.40 14.79 1.10
N GLY A 761 -30.84 14.75 2.37
CA GLY A 761 -30.13 15.37 3.49
C GLY A 761 -28.76 14.76 3.83
N HIS A 762 -28.44 13.58 3.30
CA HIS A 762 -27.12 12.94 3.43
C HIS A 762 -26.14 13.41 2.33
N PHE A 763 -26.64 13.90 1.19
CA PHE A 763 -25.80 14.21 0.02
C PHE A 763 -25.67 15.72 -0.25
N ILE A 764 -25.67 16.54 0.80
CA ILE A 764 -25.45 17.99 0.69
C ILE A 764 -23.95 18.24 0.45
N ARG A 765 -23.63 18.90 -0.67
CA ARG A 765 -22.25 19.17 -1.08
C ARG A 765 -21.53 20.06 -0.05
N GLY A 766 -20.41 19.57 0.49
CA GLY A 766 -19.61 20.27 1.51
C GLY A 766 -20.17 20.15 2.93
N ASP A 767 -21.25 19.39 3.14
CA ASP A 767 -21.88 19.22 4.46
C ASP A 767 -22.64 17.87 4.56
N GLY A 768 -21.92 16.76 4.76
CA GLY A 768 -22.52 15.42 4.95
C GLY A 768 -22.30 14.44 3.78
N LYS A 769 -22.14 14.96 2.55
CA LYS A 769 -22.00 14.11 1.36
C LYS A 769 -20.75 13.22 1.42
N ASP A 770 -19.60 13.81 1.73
CA ASP A 770 -18.32 13.09 1.74
C ASP A 770 -18.30 12.06 2.89
N GLU A 771 -18.90 12.40 4.04
CA GLU A 771 -19.08 11.44 5.14
C GLU A 771 -19.99 10.27 4.74
N THR A 772 -21.02 10.52 3.93
CA THR A 772 -21.92 9.47 3.43
C THR A 772 -21.20 8.53 2.46
N PHE A 773 -20.42 9.08 1.52
CA PHE A 773 -19.61 8.27 0.61
C PHE A 773 -18.57 7.45 1.36
N LYS A 774 -17.87 8.08 2.30
CA LYS A 774 -16.92 7.38 3.16
C LYS A 774 -17.59 6.22 3.89
N LYS A 775 -18.74 6.47 4.53
CA LYS A 775 -19.49 5.44 5.23
C LYS A 775 -19.90 4.29 4.30
N PHE A 776 -20.45 4.60 3.13
CA PHE A 776 -20.85 3.58 2.16
C PHE A 776 -19.67 2.70 1.71
N VAL A 777 -18.51 3.30 1.46
CA VAL A 777 -17.30 2.57 1.05
C VAL A 777 -16.72 1.73 2.20
N ASP A 778 -16.68 2.29 3.42
CA ASP A 778 -16.23 1.57 4.61
C ASP A 778 -17.15 0.36 4.89
N ASP A 779 -18.48 0.56 4.89
CA ASP A 779 -19.48 -0.49 5.09
C ASP A 779 -19.38 -1.57 3.98
N MET A 780 -19.13 -1.19 2.73
CA MET A 780 -18.96 -2.11 1.59
C MET A 780 -17.75 -3.03 1.78
N PHE A 781 -16.60 -2.47 2.16
CA PHE A 781 -15.39 -3.29 2.34
C PHE A 781 -15.51 -4.19 3.57
N GLU A 782 -16.10 -3.71 4.66
CA GLU A 782 -16.40 -4.54 5.83
C GLU A 782 -17.34 -5.70 5.45
N PHE A 783 -18.40 -5.43 4.68
CA PHE A 783 -19.30 -6.46 4.17
C PHE A 783 -18.57 -7.53 3.35
N TYR A 784 -17.69 -7.15 2.42
CA TYR A 784 -16.94 -8.14 1.63
C TYR A 784 -15.91 -8.93 2.46
N ASP A 785 -15.27 -8.31 3.45
CA ASP A 785 -14.39 -9.01 4.39
C ASP A 785 -15.18 -10.04 5.21
N GLU A 786 -16.39 -9.69 5.65
CA GLU A 786 -17.30 -10.61 6.35
C GLU A 786 -17.76 -11.76 5.46
N ILE A 787 -18.17 -11.49 4.21
CA ILE A 787 -18.58 -12.51 3.24
C ILE A 787 -17.42 -13.45 2.89
N ALA A 788 -16.19 -12.95 2.81
CA ALA A 788 -15.01 -13.78 2.56
C ALA A 788 -14.73 -14.75 3.71
N LEU A 789 -14.98 -14.34 4.95
CA LEU A 789 -14.82 -15.17 6.16
C LEU A 789 -16.01 -16.10 6.39
N ASN A 790 -17.22 -15.62 6.11
CA ASN A 790 -18.49 -16.31 6.33
C ASN A 790 -19.36 -16.23 5.06
N PRO A 791 -19.06 -17.03 4.02
CA PRO A 791 -19.83 -17.00 2.79
C PRO A 791 -21.30 -17.35 3.05
N VAL A 792 -22.22 -16.65 2.38
CA VAL A 792 -23.64 -16.95 2.45
C VAL A 792 -23.88 -18.37 1.88
N PRO A 793 -24.58 -19.25 2.62
CA PRO A 793 -24.85 -20.60 2.16
C PRO A 793 -25.60 -20.61 0.82
N ARG A 794 -25.07 -21.35 -0.15
CA ARG A 794 -25.69 -21.51 -1.46
C ARG A 794 -26.86 -22.49 -1.40
N PRO A 795 -28.01 -22.19 -2.04
CA PRO A 795 -29.13 -23.12 -2.09
C PRO A 795 -28.76 -24.37 -2.91
N THR A 796 -29.38 -25.50 -2.58
CA THR A 796 -29.22 -26.70 -3.39
C THR A 796 -29.96 -26.53 -4.71
N LEU A 797 -29.21 -26.51 -5.82
CA LEU A 797 -29.80 -26.33 -7.15
C LEU A 797 -30.81 -27.44 -7.47
N PRO A 798 -31.97 -27.11 -8.06
CA PRO A 798 -32.94 -28.12 -8.45
C PRO A 798 -32.36 -29.05 -9.52
N SER A 799 -32.61 -30.35 -9.39
CA SER A 799 -32.23 -31.33 -10.40
C SER A 799 -33.12 -31.16 -11.65
N LEU A 800 -32.50 -31.07 -12.83
CA LEU A 800 -33.18 -30.96 -14.12
C LEU A 800 -32.77 -32.13 -15.01
N ALA A 801 -33.74 -32.88 -15.53
CA ALA A 801 -33.51 -33.96 -16.49
C ALA A 801 -33.52 -33.39 -17.92
N GLY A 802 -32.50 -32.61 -18.26
CA GLY A 802 -32.40 -31.94 -19.56
C GLY A 802 -33.19 -30.63 -19.63
N GLU A 803 -33.80 -30.37 -20.79
CA GLU A 803 -34.61 -29.18 -21.04
C GLU A 803 -35.98 -29.30 -20.36
N VAL A 804 -36.40 -28.25 -19.67
CA VAL A 804 -37.71 -28.14 -18.99
C VAL A 804 -38.47 -26.91 -19.48
N GLU A 805 -39.76 -26.88 -19.20
CA GLU A 805 -40.58 -25.69 -19.44
C GLU A 805 -40.19 -24.57 -18.45
N ILE A 806 -40.26 -23.31 -18.91
CA ILE A 806 -39.88 -22.15 -18.09
C ILE A 806 -40.66 -22.06 -16.76
N PRO A 807 -41.99 -22.25 -16.71
CA PRO A 807 -42.73 -22.24 -15.45
C PRO A 807 -42.22 -23.26 -14.43
N GLU A 808 -41.81 -24.45 -14.91
CA GLU A 808 -41.27 -25.52 -14.08
C GLU A 808 -39.91 -25.12 -13.50
N LEU A 809 -39.02 -24.55 -14.32
CA LEU A 809 -37.72 -24.06 -13.86
C LEU A 809 -37.87 -22.98 -12.77
N ILE A 810 -38.71 -21.97 -13.01
CA ILE A 810 -38.98 -20.89 -12.04
C ILE A 810 -39.57 -21.45 -10.74
N THR A 811 -40.52 -22.37 -10.85
CA THR A 811 -41.16 -23.02 -9.69
C THR A 811 -40.14 -23.78 -8.86
N ARG A 812 -39.30 -24.62 -9.48
CA ARG A 812 -38.27 -25.39 -8.77
C ARG A 812 -37.22 -24.49 -8.12
N SER A 813 -36.82 -23.42 -8.80
CA SER A 813 -35.87 -22.46 -8.23
C SER A 813 -36.46 -21.71 -7.02
N LEU A 814 -37.71 -21.26 -7.09
CA LEU A 814 -38.39 -20.61 -5.95
C LEU A 814 -38.80 -21.60 -4.84
N GLN A 815 -38.78 -22.91 -5.08
CA GLN A 815 -38.88 -23.91 -4.02
C GLN A 815 -37.54 -24.11 -3.29
N ALA A 816 -36.43 -23.95 -4.01
CA ALA A 816 -35.08 -24.13 -3.48
C ALA A 816 -34.51 -22.87 -2.79
N ALA A 817 -34.97 -21.68 -3.19
CA ALA A 817 -34.55 -20.40 -2.63
C ALA A 817 -35.71 -19.40 -2.54
N ASP A 818 -35.56 -18.38 -1.71
CA ASP A 818 -36.54 -17.28 -1.64
C ASP A 818 -36.32 -16.21 -2.72
N GLY A 819 -35.14 -16.19 -3.35
CA GLY A 819 -34.78 -15.25 -4.42
C GLY A 819 -34.39 -15.93 -5.73
N ILE A 820 -34.74 -15.30 -6.86
CA ILE A 820 -34.11 -15.54 -8.16
C ILE A 820 -33.46 -14.25 -8.67
N VAL A 821 -32.22 -14.33 -9.13
CA VAL A 821 -31.54 -13.24 -9.83
C VAL A 821 -31.49 -13.58 -11.31
N PHE A 822 -32.24 -12.84 -12.14
CA PHE A 822 -32.19 -12.95 -13.59
C PHE A 822 -31.07 -12.08 -14.15
N GLY A 823 -30.11 -12.70 -14.83
CA GLY A 823 -29.01 -12.04 -15.51
C GLY A 823 -29.31 -11.86 -16.99
N GLU A 824 -29.42 -10.61 -17.46
CA GLU A 824 -29.74 -10.29 -18.84
C GLU A 824 -28.55 -9.75 -19.66
N LYS A 825 -28.68 -9.83 -20.98
CA LYS A 825 -27.95 -8.96 -21.90
C LYS A 825 -28.82 -7.74 -22.21
N HIS A 826 -28.31 -6.54 -21.93
CA HIS A 826 -29.09 -5.30 -22.06
C HIS A 826 -29.51 -4.97 -23.51
N ASP A 827 -28.97 -5.67 -24.50
CA ASP A 827 -29.33 -5.56 -25.92
C ASP A 827 -30.36 -6.63 -26.38
N GLN A 828 -30.90 -7.43 -25.45
CA GLN A 828 -31.89 -8.47 -25.74
C GLN A 828 -33.25 -8.22 -25.05
N MET A 829 -34.33 -8.55 -25.75
CA MET A 829 -35.70 -8.42 -25.20
C MET A 829 -36.13 -9.64 -24.36
N ALA A 830 -35.30 -10.70 -24.33
CA ALA A 830 -35.56 -11.98 -23.69
C ALA A 830 -36.13 -11.83 -22.26
N SER A 831 -35.49 -11.02 -21.41
CA SER A 831 -35.86 -10.83 -20.01
C SER A 831 -37.23 -10.18 -19.82
N PHE A 832 -37.54 -9.13 -20.57
CA PHE A 832 -38.83 -8.44 -20.46
C PHE A 832 -39.98 -9.30 -20.98
N LYS A 833 -39.75 -10.04 -22.07
CA LYS A 833 -40.71 -11.03 -22.57
C LYS A 833 -40.92 -12.15 -21.56
N LEU A 834 -39.84 -12.68 -20.96
CA LEU A 834 -39.90 -13.70 -19.92
C LEU A 834 -40.75 -13.22 -18.74
N LEU A 835 -40.44 -12.05 -18.17
CA LEU A 835 -41.13 -11.53 -16.99
C LEU A 835 -42.63 -11.29 -17.26
N ALA A 836 -42.98 -10.76 -18.43
CA ALA A 836 -44.38 -10.58 -18.81
C ALA A 836 -45.12 -11.91 -19.01
N GLN A 837 -44.48 -12.89 -19.67
CA GLN A 837 -45.08 -14.21 -19.92
C GLN A 837 -45.21 -15.05 -18.65
N GLN A 838 -44.33 -14.85 -17.67
CA GLN A 838 -44.27 -15.65 -16.44
C GLN A 838 -44.90 -14.97 -15.23
N ILE A 839 -45.61 -13.85 -15.41
CA ILE A 839 -46.20 -13.10 -14.30
C ILE A 839 -47.13 -13.98 -13.44
N ASP A 840 -47.96 -14.82 -14.05
CA ASP A 840 -48.86 -15.70 -13.31
C ASP A 840 -48.11 -16.83 -12.58
N THR A 841 -47.00 -17.33 -13.16
CA THR A 841 -46.10 -18.26 -12.48
C THR A 841 -45.51 -17.61 -11.23
N LEU A 842 -44.99 -16.39 -11.33
CA LEU A 842 -44.41 -15.65 -10.20
C LEU A 842 -45.44 -15.41 -9.09
N VAL A 843 -46.67 -15.03 -9.45
CA VAL A 843 -47.78 -14.87 -8.52
C VAL A 843 -48.14 -16.19 -7.83
N SER A 844 -48.19 -17.30 -8.59
CA SER A 844 -48.46 -18.64 -8.04
C SER A 844 -47.40 -19.09 -7.03
N GLN A 845 -46.15 -18.69 -7.28
CA GLN A 845 -45.01 -18.92 -6.38
C GLN A 845 -44.89 -17.88 -5.28
N LYS A 846 -45.91 -17.02 -5.09
CA LYS A 846 -45.98 -16.02 -4.02
C LYS A 846 -44.84 -15.01 -4.03
N VAL A 847 -44.29 -14.70 -5.20
CA VAL A 847 -43.34 -13.59 -5.34
C VAL A 847 -44.05 -12.28 -4.99
N LYS A 848 -43.43 -11.47 -4.13
CA LYS A 848 -43.96 -10.19 -3.64
C LYS A 848 -43.18 -8.98 -4.13
N LYS A 849 -41.91 -9.17 -4.52
CA LYS A 849 -41.01 -8.08 -4.89
C LYS A 849 -40.26 -8.37 -6.17
N VAL A 850 -40.13 -7.35 -7.00
CA VAL A 850 -39.26 -7.34 -8.17
C VAL A 850 -38.31 -6.16 -8.10
N TYR A 851 -37.02 -6.46 -8.23
CA TYR A 851 -35.95 -5.47 -8.16
C TYR A 851 -35.32 -5.26 -9.54
N PHE A 852 -34.97 -4.02 -9.89
CA PHE A 852 -34.37 -3.69 -11.19
C PHE A 852 -33.05 -2.92 -11.04
N GLU A 853 -32.01 -3.39 -11.72
CA GLU A 853 -30.89 -2.54 -12.12
C GLU A 853 -31.38 -1.46 -13.08
N GLY A 854 -30.80 -0.25 -13.03
CA GLY A 854 -31.19 0.85 -13.91
C GLY A 854 -32.51 1.53 -13.50
N LEU A 855 -32.99 1.28 -12.28
CA LEU A 855 -34.09 1.99 -11.63
C LEU A 855 -33.56 2.67 -10.37
N ILE A 856 -33.89 3.95 -10.16
CA ILE A 856 -33.44 4.75 -9.01
C ILE A 856 -34.62 5.39 -8.27
N ASP A 857 -34.48 5.64 -6.97
CA ASP A 857 -35.37 6.53 -6.22
C ASP A 857 -34.84 7.97 -6.26
N LEU A 858 -35.68 8.93 -6.69
CA LEU A 858 -35.31 10.33 -6.80
C LEU A 858 -36.41 11.25 -6.24
N PRO A 859 -36.35 11.65 -4.97
CA PRO A 859 -37.32 12.59 -4.41
C PRO A 859 -37.32 13.97 -5.09
N PRO A 860 -38.49 14.60 -5.30
CA PRO A 860 -39.84 14.14 -4.96
C PRO A 860 -40.52 13.28 -6.06
N TYR A 861 -39.78 12.85 -7.08
CA TYR A 861 -40.31 12.17 -8.26
C TYR A 861 -40.58 10.66 -8.05
N GLY A 862 -40.03 10.06 -7.00
CA GLY A 862 -40.17 8.62 -6.70
C GLY A 862 -39.29 7.78 -7.62
N LEU A 863 -39.80 6.62 -8.06
CA LEU A 863 -39.04 5.72 -8.94
C LEU A 863 -38.88 6.30 -10.34
N VAL A 864 -37.63 6.40 -10.79
CA VAL A 864 -37.25 6.95 -12.11
C VAL A 864 -36.46 5.91 -12.87
N ASP A 865 -36.89 5.63 -14.11
CA ASP A 865 -36.15 4.81 -15.07
C ASP A 865 -34.83 5.50 -15.44
N ASP A 866 -33.71 4.87 -15.10
CA ASP A 866 -32.35 5.33 -15.35
C ASP A 866 -31.61 4.45 -16.39
N GLY A 867 -32.37 3.75 -17.23
CA GLY A 867 -31.86 2.99 -18.37
C GLY A 867 -32.46 1.61 -18.57
N ILE A 868 -33.25 1.10 -17.61
CA ILE A 868 -33.87 -0.23 -17.71
C ILE A 868 -34.91 -0.32 -18.85
N GLY A 869 -35.56 0.79 -19.19
CA GLY A 869 -36.46 0.88 -20.34
C GLY A 869 -35.77 0.88 -21.70
N MET A 870 -34.43 0.82 -21.76
CA MET A 870 -33.65 0.86 -22.99
C MET A 870 -33.03 -0.52 -23.31
N LEU A 871 -32.99 -0.81 -24.61
CA LEU A 871 -32.26 -1.88 -25.26
C LEU A 871 -30.94 -1.30 -25.81
N GLY A 872 -29.83 -1.70 -25.22
CA GLY A 872 -28.53 -1.06 -25.47
C GLY A 872 -28.56 0.44 -25.14
N LYS A 873 -27.93 1.27 -25.99
CA LYS A 873 -27.74 2.71 -25.69
C LYS A 873 -28.86 3.63 -26.20
N GLN A 874 -29.70 3.20 -27.14
CA GLN A 874 -30.58 4.13 -27.89
C GLN A 874 -31.94 3.56 -28.31
N MET A 875 -32.17 2.24 -28.25
CA MET A 875 -33.44 1.66 -28.67
C MET A 875 -34.34 1.48 -27.45
N PRO A 876 -35.58 1.98 -27.41
CA PRO A 876 -36.48 1.68 -26.30
C PRO A 876 -36.89 0.21 -26.32
N ARG A 877 -37.04 -0.42 -25.15
CA ARG A 877 -37.69 -1.72 -25.03
C ARG A 877 -39.15 -1.59 -25.41
N THR A 878 -39.64 -2.52 -26.23
CA THR A 878 -41.01 -2.53 -26.72
C THR A 878 -41.58 -3.92 -26.60
N SER A 879 -42.87 -4.02 -26.27
CA SER A 879 -43.59 -5.29 -26.15
C SER A 879 -42.97 -6.31 -25.16
N PRO A 880 -42.95 -6.03 -23.85
CA PRO A 880 -43.45 -4.80 -23.20
C PRO A 880 -42.39 -3.69 -23.08
N THR A 881 -42.85 -2.46 -22.90
CA THR A 881 -42.05 -1.36 -22.35
C THR A 881 -41.84 -1.54 -20.84
N PHE A 882 -40.90 -0.81 -20.23
CA PHE A 882 -40.72 -0.87 -18.77
C PHE A 882 -41.97 -0.41 -18.01
N GLU A 883 -42.65 0.63 -18.49
CA GLU A 883 -43.88 1.13 -17.87
C GLU A 883 -45.03 0.11 -17.94
N GLU A 884 -45.17 -0.62 -19.05
CA GLU A 884 -46.15 -1.70 -19.18
C GLU A 884 -45.81 -2.87 -18.24
N LEU A 885 -44.54 -3.25 -18.14
CA LEU A 885 -44.08 -4.31 -17.26
C LEU A 885 -44.24 -3.94 -15.78
N LYS A 886 -43.91 -2.70 -15.42
CA LYS A 886 -44.12 -2.13 -14.08
C LYS A 886 -45.60 -2.17 -13.69
N LYS A 887 -46.49 -1.69 -14.55
CA LYS A 887 -47.94 -1.75 -14.33
C LYS A 887 -48.43 -3.19 -14.20
N LEU A 888 -47.89 -4.12 -14.98
CA LEU A 888 -48.24 -5.53 -14.90
C LEU A 888 -47.88 -6.11 -13.52
N PHE A 889 -46.66 -5.87 -13.02
CA PHE A 889 -46.26 -6.28 -11.67
C PHE A 889 -47.14 -5.67 -10.58
N GLU A 890 -47.35 -4.35 -10.62
CA GLU A 890 -48.18 -3.62 -9.65
C GLU A 890 -49.63 -4.13 -9.67
N SER A 891 -50.20 -4.41 -10.85
CA SER A 891 -51.56 -4.95 -10.99
C SER A 891 -51.74 -6.33 -10.35
N LYS A 892 -50.65 -7.07 -10.17
CA LYS A 892 -50.62 -8.40 -9.55
C LYS A 892 -50.15 -8.36 -8.09
N GLY A 893 -49.96 -7.16 -7.54
CA GLY A 893 -49.53 -6.97 -6.15
C GLY A 893 -48.07 -7.34 -5.91
N ILE A 894 -47.22 -7.25 -6.94
CA ILE A 894 -45.76 -7.37 -6.83
C ILE A 894 -45.18 -5.97 -6.80
N GLU A 895 -44.47 -5.64 -5.72
CA GLU A 895 -43.83 -4.33 -5.51
C GLU A 895 -42.58 -4.19 -6.39
N VAL A 896 -42.45 -3.05 -7.07
CA VAL A 896 -41.32 -2.74 -7.95
C VAL A 896 -40.33 -1.85 -7.20
N LEU A 897 -39.07 -2.28 -7.10
CA LEU A 897 -38.05 -1.66 -6.25
C LEU A 897 -36.74 -1.37 -7.03
N PRO A 898 -36.03 -0.27 -6.69
CA PRO A 898 -34.77 0.10 -7.33
C PRO A 898 -33.60 -0.67 -6.73
N LEU A 899 -32.60 -0.99 -7.54
CA LEU A 899 -31.29 -1.48 -7.07
C LEU A 899 -30.17 -0.47 -7.26
N ASP A 900 -30.44 0.64 -7.97
CA ASP A 900 -29.45 1.68 -8.18
C ASP A 900 -29.72 2.90 -7.32
N HIS A 901 -28.63 3.51 -6.86
CA HIS A 901 -28.63 4.74 -6.10
C HIS A 901 -27.97 5.87 -6.90
N TYR A 902 -28.64 7.02 -6.95
CA TYR A 902 -28.22 8.17 -7.76
C TYR A 902 -26.75 8.57 -7.52
N TYR A 903 -26.35 8.67 -6.25
CA TYR A 903 -25.00 9.08 -5.85
C TYR A 903 -24.02 7.91 -5.71
N LEU A 904 -24.47 6.75 -5.22
CA LEU A 904 -23.57 5.73 -4.65
C LEU A 904 -23.16 4.66 -5.66
N THR A 905 -24.10 4.22 -6.50
CA THR A 905 -23.84 3.16 -7.48
C THR A 905 -23.81 3.70 -8.91
N ARG A 906 -24.56 4.77 -9.19
CA ARG A 906 -24.64 5.40 -10.52
C ARG A 906 -23.75 6.62 -10.67
N HIS A 907 -23.26 7.18 -9.55
CA HIS A 907 -22.36 8.33 -9.51
C HIS A 907 -22.84 9.50 -10.39
N LYS A 908 -24.16 9.74 -10.47
CA LYS A 908 -24.79 10.61 -11.48
C LYS A 908 -24.37 12.07 -11.39
N ASP A 909 -24.07 12.52 -10.18
CA ASP A 909 -23.59 13.87 -9.88
C ASP A 909 -22.13 14.12 -10.29
N VAL A 910 -21.37 13.04 -10.49
CA VAL A 910 -19.95 13.06 -10.86
C VAL A 910 -19.68 12.18 -12.07
N LYS A 911 -20.71 11.84 -12.86
CA LYS A 911 -20.63 10.89 -13.98
C LYS A 911 -19.57 11.25 -15.02
N ALA A 912 -19.26 12.54 -15.17
CA ALA A 912 -18.19 13.03 -16.03
C ALA A 912 -16.78 12.58 -15.58
N LEU A 913 -16.60 12.22 -14.30
CA LEU A 913 -15.36 11.75 -13.70
C LEU A 913 -15.15 10.22 -13.83
N TYR A 914 -16.24 9.44 -13.92
CA TYR A 914 -16.18 7.97 -13.88
C TYR A 914 -16.16 7.30 -15.28
N GLY A 915 -16.24 8.07 -16.37
CA GLY A 915 -16.22 7.53 -17.73
C GLY A 915 -17.39 6.59 -18.05
N ALA A 916 -17.29 5.84 -19.15
CA ALA A 916 -18.25 4.79 -19.48
C ALA A 916 -17.73 3.45 -18.97
N THR A 917 -18.43 2.81 -18.05
CA THR A 917 -18.11 1.44 -17.60
C THR A 917 -18.33 0.46 -18.75
N THR A 918 -17.31 -0.33 -19.07
CA THR A 918 -17.42 -1.44 -20.02
C THR A 918 -16.83 -2.69 -19.40
N THR A 919 -17.31 -3.86 -19.79
CA THR A 919 -16.80 -5.14 -19.25
C THR A 919 -15.29 -5.24 -19.41
N GLY A 920 -14.57 -5.41 -18.29
CA GLY A 920 -13.11 -5.46 -18.22
C GLY A 920 -12.38 -4.11 -18.12
N SER A 921 -13.09 -2.97 -18.07
CA SER A 921 -12.51 -1.64 -17.86
C SER A 921 -13.41 -0.79 -16.94
N GLY A 922 -12.94 -0.55 -15.71
CA GLY A 922 -13.71 0.13 -14.65
C GLY A 922 -14.90 -0.68 -14.11
N SER A 923 -15.09 -1.93 -14.56
CA SER A 923 -16.21 -2.81 -14.22
C SER A 923 -16.16 -3.32 -12.78
N VAL A 924 -14.99 -3.64 -12.24
CA VAL A 924 -14.85 -4.19 -10.87
C VAL A 924 -15.43 -3.26 -9.80
N GLN A 925 -15.14 -1.96 -9.87
CA GLN A 925 -15.69 -0.98 -8.92
C GLN A 925 -17.23 -0.96 -8.98
N ARG A 926 -17.78 -0.89 -10.20
CA ARG A 926 -19.24 -0.94 -10.41
C ARG A 926 -19.83 -2.25 -9.89
N LEU A 927 -19.16 -3.39 -10.10
CA LEU A 927 -19.58 -4.69 -9.58
C LEU A 927 -19.62 -4.67 -8.05
N GLN A 928 -18.58 -4.16 -7.38
CA GLN A 928 -18.50 -4.09 -5.92
C GLN A 928 -19.57 -3.16 -5.34
N GLU A 929 -19.64 -1.92 -5.82
CA GLU A 929 -20.57 -0.91 -5.30
C GLU A 929 -22.03 -1.32 -5.54
N PHE A 930 -22.35 -1.79 -6.75
CA PHE A 930 -23.70 -2.23 -7.07
C PHE A 930 -24.07 -3.51 -6.32
N ASN A 931 -23.24 -4.55 -6.35
CA ASN A 931 -23.61 -5.85 -5.77
C ASN A 931 -23.80 -5.74 -4.25
N TYR A 932 -22.90 -5.02 -3.56
CA TYR A 932 -23.07 -4.72 -2.12
C TYR A 932 -24.35 -3.93 -1.85
N HIS A 933 -24.55 -2.80 -2.53
CA HIS A 933 -25.73 -1.97 -2.29
C HIS A 933 -27.02 -2.75 -2.55
N ALA A 934 -27.09 -3.44 -3.69
CA ALA A 934 -28.25 -4.21 -4.08
C ALA A 934 -28.51 -5.41 -3.16
N SER A 935 -27.48 -6.12 -2.66
CA SER A 935 -27.71 -7.21 -1.70
C SER A 935 -28.29 -6.70 -0.39
N GLU A 936 -27.76 -5.60 0.16
CA GLU A 936 -28.27 -4.98 1.39
C GLU A 936 -29.70 -4.48 1.22
N VAL A 937 -30.00 -3.83 0.08
CA VAL A 937 -31.35 -3.36 -0.24
C VAL A 937 -32.35 -4.51 -0.36
N ILE A 938 -31.96 -5.61 -1.02
CA ILE A 938 -32.81 -6.80 -1.15
C ILE A 938 -33.08 -7.40 0.22
N GLN A 939 -32.05 -7.60 1.06
CA GLN A 939 -32.21 -8.19 2.39
C GLN A 939 -33.10 -7.32 3.29
N ALA A 940 -32.87 -6.00 3.30
CA ALA A 940 -33.60 -5.05 4.14
C ALA A 940 -35.08 -4.88 3.76
N ASN A 941 -35.42 -5.15 2.50
CA ASN A 941 -36.78 -5.08 2.00
C ASN A 941 -37.47 -6.44 2.01
N SER A 942 -36.85 -7.51 1.54
CA SER A 942 -37.53 -8.80 1.31
C SER A 942 -37.79 -9.60 2.58
N GLY A 943 -36.91 -9.57 3.59
CA GLY A 943 -37.05 -10.44 4.77
C GLY A 943 -37.21 -11.91 4.37
N THR A 944 -38.37 -12.52 4.65
CA THR A 944 -38.70 -13.91 4.27
C THR A 944 -39.64 -14.00 3.05
N GLU A 945 -39.98 -12.88 2.44
CA GLU A 945 -40.83 -12.84 1.25
C GLU A 945 -40.06 -13.30 0.02
N LYS A 946 -40.75 -13.98 -0.91
CA LYS A 946 -40.13 -14.39 -2.18
C LYS A 946 -39.97 -13.20 -3.12
N TRP A 947 -38.83 -13.12 -3.79
CA TRP A 947 -38.48 -11.99 -4.64
C TRP A 947 -37.75 -12.43 -5.92
N ILE A 948 -37.75 -11.55 -6.91
CA ILE A 948 -36.92 -11.67 -8.10
C ILE A 948 -36.14 -10.38 -8.36
N ALA A 949 -34.96 -10.47 -8.97
CA ALA A 949 -34.20 -9.31 -9.43
C ALA A 949 -33.86 -9.45 -10.91
N LEU A 950 -33.88 -8.36 -11.67
CA LEU A 950 -33.37 -8.29 -13.04
C LEU A 950 -32.16 -7.36 -13.09
N VAL A 951 -31.01 -7.93 -13.44
CA VAL A 951 -29.72 -7.23 -13.49
C VAL A 951 -28.94 -7.64 -14.73
N GLY A 952 -27.95 -6.84 -15.12
CA GLY A 952 -26.97 -7.23 -16.12
C GLY A 952 -26.26 -8.53 -15.72
N ALA A 953 -25.98 -9.39 -16.69
CA ALA A 953 -25.49 -10.75 -16.42
C ALA A 953 -24.20 -10.82 -15.57
N SER A 954 -23.39 -9.75 -15.55
CA SER A 954 -22.19 -9.65 -14.71
C SER A 954 -22.47 -9.42 -13.22
N HIS A 955 -23.66 -8.92 -12.86
CA HIS A 955 -24.08 -8.71 -11.47
C HIS A 955 -24.79 -9.94 -10.87
N MET A 956 -25.16 -10.92 -11.70
CA MET A 956 -25.99 -12.06 -11.29
C MET A 956 -25.23 -13.09 -10.44
N ASN A 957 -24.13 -13.62 -10.97
CA ASN A 957 -23.23 -14.56 -10.32
C ASN A 957 -21.82 -13.96 -10.25
N THR A 958 -20.88 -14.63 -9.57
CA THR A 958 -19.49 -14.16 -9.48
C THR A 958 -18.89 -13.86 -10.85
N ALA A 959 -18.41 -12.63 -11.03
CA ALA A 959 -17.70 -12.17 -12.22
C ALA A 959 -16.54 -11.26 -11.80
N GLU A 960 -15.42 -11.34 -12.53
CA GLU A 960 -14.21 -10.55 -12.21
C GLU A 960 -13.73 -10.71 -10.75
N GLY A 961 -13.99 -11.87 -10.14
CA GLY A 961 -13.66 -12.14 -8.73
C GLY A 961 -14.57 -11.47 -7.70
N VAL A 962 -15.62 -10.75 -8.12
CA VAL A 962 -16.61 -10.12 -7.24
C VAL A 962 -17.85 -11.02 -7.12
N PRO A 963 -18.25 -11.45 -5.91
CA PRO A 963 -19.49 -12.20 -5.72
C PRO A 963 -20.71 -11.47 -6.28
N GLY A 964 -21.56 -12.18 -7.02
CA GLY A 964 -22.80 -11.66 -7.59
C GLY A 964 -23.94 -11.68 -6.59
N LEU A 965 -25.09 -11.12 -6.96
CA LEU A 965 -26.26 -11.07 -6.09
C LEU A 965 -26.77 -12.46 -5.69
N ALA A 966 -26.63 -13.47 -6.55
CA ALA A 966 -27.01 -14.84 -6.21
C ALA A 966 -26.16 -15.37 -5.04
N GLU A 967 -24.84 -15.15 -5.06
CA GLU A 967 -23.94 -15.52 -3.96
C GLU A 967 -24.23 -14.70 -2.71
N LEU A 968 -24.39 -13.38 -2.83
CA LEU A 968 -24.54 -12.46 -1.70
C LEU A 968 -25.88 -12.55 -0.97
N THR A 969 -26.90 -13.17 -1.58
CA THR A 969 -28.26 -13.25 -1.01
C THR A 969 -28.76 -14.67 -0.81
N GLY A 970 -27.96 -15.69 -1.13
CA GLY A 970 -28.39 -17.09 -1.07
C GLY A 970 -29.47 -17.43 -2.10
N ALA A 971 -29.55 -16.66 -3.19
CA ALA A 971 -30.49 -16.84 -4.28
C ALA A 971 -29.93 -17.75 -5.40
N ILE A 972 -30.76 -18.07 -6.39
CA ILE A 972 -30.35 -18.79 -7.60
C ILE A 972 -30.20 -17.80 -8.75
N GLY A 973 -29.04 -17.82 -9.43
CA GLY A 973 -28.79 -17.04 -10.64
C GLY A 973 -29.30 -17.74 -11.89
N ILE A 974 -30.15 -17.08 -12.68
CA ILE A 974 -30.69 -17.62 -13.94
C ILE A 974 -30.36 -16.67 -15.10
N GLY A 975 -29.47 -17.08 -15.99
CA GLY A 975 -29.14 -16.32 -17.20
C GLY A 975 -30.27 -16.38 -18.22
N VAL A 976 -30.68 -15.24 -18.77
CA VAL A 976 -31.81 -15.14 -19.71
C VAL A 976 -31.34 -14.57 -21.05
N PHE A 977 -31.42 -15.39 -22.10
CA PHE A 977 -30.84 -15.04 -23.40
C PHE A 977 -31.79 -15.36 -24.56
N ASP A 978 -31.77 -14.55 -25.61
CA ASP A 978 -32.41 -14.89 -26.88
C ASP A 978 -31.63 -16.01 -27.58
N ASN A 979 -32.34 -17.02 -28.09
CA ASN A 979 -31.77 -18.06 -28.92
C ASN A 979 -32.70 -18.36 -30.11
N PRO A 980 -32.39 -17.87 -31.33
CA PRO A 980 -33.23 -18.11 -32.49
C PRO A 980 -33.21 -19.59 -32.97
N GLY A 981 -32.27 -20.40 -32.50
CA GLY A 981 -32.09 -21.80 -32.92
C GLY A 981 -33.01 -22.81 -32.25
N ILE A 982 -33.83 -22.39 -31.26
CA ILE A 982 -34.71 -23.29 -30.51
C ILE A 982 -36.15 -23.28 -31.04
N ALA A 983 -36.82 -24.43 -31.00
CA ALA A 983 -38.19 -24.57 -31.47
C ALA A 983 -39.21 -23.84 -30.57
N LYS A 984 -38.94 -23.81 -29.26
CA LYS A 984 -39.72 -23.16 -28.20
C LYS A 984 -38.77 -22.66 -27.10
N SER A 985 -39.20 -21.69 -26.30
CA SER A 985 -38.41 -21.22 -25.15
C SER A 985 -38.28 -22.33 -24.10
N ILE A 986 -37.09 -22.50 -23.54
CA ILE A 986 -36.75 -23.61 -22.64
C ILE A 986 -35.91 -23.12 -21.45
N GLY A 987 -36.00 -23.85 -20.34
CA GLY A 987 -35.08 -23.74 -19.21
C GLY A 987 -34.19 -24.98 -19.11
N LEU A 988 -32.94 -24.82 -18.70
CA LEU A 988 -31.98 -25.91 -18.55
C LEU A 988 -30.82 -25.52 -17.62
N LYS A 989 -29.94 -26.48 -17.33
CA LYS A 989 -28.62 -26.24 -16.79
C LYS A 989 -27.59 -26.38 -17.91
N ASP A 990 -27.15 -25.26 -18.48
CA ASP A 990 -26.18 -25.25 -19.58
C ASP A 990 -24.76 -25.14 -19.04
N THR A 991 -23.94 -26.17 -19.28
CA THR A 991 -22.55 -26.20 -18.84
C THR A 991 -21.54 -25.98 -19.98
N ARG A 992 -22.01 -25.69 -21.21
CA ARG A 992 -21.15 -25.69 -22.41
C ARG A 992 -20.28 -24.44 -22.56
N GLN A 993 -20.74 -23.31 -22.01
CA GLN A 993 -20.12 -21.98 -22.18
C GLN A 993 -20.15 -21.20 -20.86
N LEU A 994 -19.85 -21.88 -19.74
CA LEU A 994 -19.74 -21.23 -18.44
C LEU A 994 -18.52 -20.29 -18.44
N PRO A 995 -18.69 -19.02 -18.03
CA PRO A 995 -17.59 -18.07 -17.94
C PRO A 995 -16.65 -18.41 -16.78
N ASP A 996 -15.41 -17.95 -16.89
CA ASP A 996 -14.44 -17.97 -15.80
C ASP A 996 -14.84 -16.90 -14.77
N PRO A 997 -15.19 -17.27 -13.51
CA PRO A 997 -15.68 -16.32 -12.51
C PRO A 997 -14.64 -15.27 -12.12
N MET A 998 -13.36 -15.49 -12.44
CA MET A 998 -12.27 -14.54 -12.18
C MET A 998 -12.06 -13.55 -13.34
N LYS A 999 -12.84 -13.64 -14.42
CA LYS A 999 -12.64 -12.82 -15.63
C LYS A 999 -13.90 -12.03 -16.00
N PRO A 1000 -13.74 -10.95 -16.80
CA PRO A 1000 -14.87 -10.26 -17.38
C PRO A 1000 -15.65 -11.17 -18.34
N LEU A 1001 -16.98 -11.03 -18.35
CA LEU A 1001 -17.85 -11.78 -19.26
C LEU A 1001 -17.56 -11.41 -20.73
N LYS A 1002 -17.49 -12.42 -21.59
CA LYS A 1002 -17.34 -12.25 -23.04
C LYS A 1002 -18.71 -12.21 -23.72
N PRO A 1003 -18.82 -11.60 -24.92
CA PRO A 1003 -20.10 -11.49 -25.64
C PRO A 1003 -20.82 -12.83 -25.88
N GLY A 1004 -20.08 -13.93 -25.99
CA GLY A 1004 -20.63 -15.28 -26.18
C GLY A 1004 -20.96 -16.04 -24.90
N ASP A 1005 -20.59 -15.54 -23.73
CA ASP A 1005 -20.77 -16.28 -22.48
C ASP A 1005 -22.25 -16.36 -22.09
N VAL A 1006 -22.58 -17.46 -21.39
CA VAL A 1006 -23.93 -17.76 -20.87
C VAL A 1006 -23.84 -18.03 -19.35
N PRO A 1007 -23.54 -17.00 -18.54
CA PRO A 1007 -23.47 -17.13 -17.08
C PRO A 1007 -24.80 -17.61 -16.48
N GLY A 1008 -24.74 -18.12 -15.25
CA GLY A 1008 -25.91 -18.56 -14.48
C GLY A 1008 -25.70 -19.91 -13.82
N ASP A 1009 -26.34 -20.11 -12.67
CA ASP A 1009 -26.52 -21.45 -12.11
C ASP A 1009 -27.40 -22.32 -13.01
N LEU A 1010 -28.38 -21.66 -13.65
CA LEU A 1010 -29.31 -22.18 -14.65
C LEU A 1010 -29.48 -21.16 -15.79
N GLN A 1011 -30.06 -21.58 -16.91
CA GLN A 1011 -30.28 -20.75 -18.08
C GLN A 1011 -31.71 -20.87 -18.60
N ILE A 1012 -32.22 -19.76 -19.11
CA ILE A 1012 -33.45 -19.69 -19.91
C ILE A 1012 -33.07 -19.17 -21.28
N TYR A 1013 -33.41 -19.94 -22.31
CA TYR A 1013 -33.34 -19.50 -23.69
C TYR A 1013 -34.74 -19.13 -24.19
N MET A 1014 -34.91 -17.87 -24.56
CA MET A 1014 -36.14 -17.35 -25.13
C MET A 1014 -36.09 -17.50 -26.66
N LYS A 1015 -37.18 -17.98 -27.25
CA LYS A 1015 -37.38 -17.87 -28.68
C LYS A 1015 -37.74 -16.40 -28.98
N PRO A 1016 -36.88 -15.64 -29.69
CA PRO A 1016 -37.06 -14.21 -29.89
C PRO A 1016 -38.31 -13.85 -30.70
#